data_AF-A0A7W9M1U1-F1
#
_entry.id   AF-A0A7W9M1U1-F1
#
_cell.length_a   1.000
_cell.length_b   1.000
_cell.length_c   1.000
_cell.angle_alpha   90.00
_cell.angle_beta   90.00
_cell.angle_gamma   90.00
#
_symmetry.space_group_name_H-M   'P 1'
#
loop_
_entity.id
_entity.type
_entity.pdbx_description
1 polymer ?
#
loop_
_entity_poly.entity_id
_entity_poly.type
_entity_poly.pdbx_seq_one_letter_code
_entity_poly.pdbx_strand_id
1 'polypeptide(L)'
;MSGTVSGQVVQAGSIGAVHFHGPRVEAVIPHQLPPAPKLFAGRGRELAQLDDWLDVDEALVAVVSGAGGVGKTSLALRWLHGASSRFPDGQLYVDLGIDSVDGPVTPTEVLEWFLLALGVPSADIPLGLARRQAAFRTLTAERAVALLLDGAVSAAQVRPLLPASSRSAVVVTSRWRLSGLAADGARFVDVGSFDENASVELLTRALGERVASELGAARELARLCGGLPIALSVVGARLSTRPKRSLSMEVGTLRAGRLTALKLDEELSVEAVFDLSYSELPAHHARVYRRCGLHPGVSFGVGAAAAAAGEPEEEVRAVVEQLVEKNLLTEVGDERFRFHDLLRLHARRQTEGDPATENEAVVRRVVEWYLDRAVTADLAVVPDRPRLGPRYASAVAAFDHAAPALDWLETERANLVQSIREAADRGWHALTWQTAEAMFGFFLHRHHIADWIAVSEAGAEAARLDHHAVAQSRLRMQLAIGYLNAGRQEDASREVSTALELAEREGDRASVATALRQLGRISRKQGDPESALEYFRRALGIESALGRRRGEALAHRRIGEALTDLGRHEDAVAELTTSASIMAELNQVLELARVRTVLAVPTLALDRVDEAARLLGEALPVMAETKSPGYVADVLLLLADVAARRGERAAEQDHVRAAADTYTSAGEPVPDRVRSRLAE
;
A
#
# COMPACT_ATOMS: atom_id res chain seq x y z
N MET A 1 -17.51 -17.81 -41.28
CA MET A 1 -17.47 -17.00 -40.05
C MET A 1 -17.71 -15.56 -40.45
N SER A 2 -18.67 -14.87 -39.84
CA SER A 2 -18.90 -13.44 -40.03
C SER A 2 -18.31 -12.69 -38.83
N GLY A 3 -17.41 -11.74 -39.09
CA GLY A 3 -16.75 -10.90 -38.09
C GLY A 3 -15.78 -9.93 -38.77
N THR A 4 -15.57 -8.77 -38.14
CA THR A 4 -14.75 -7.67 -38.66
C THR A 4 -13.30 -7.82 -38.17
N VAL A 5 -12.31 -7.64 -39.05
CA VAL A 5 -10.87 -7.71 -38.74
C VAL A 5 -10.23 -6.35 -39.03
N SER A 6 -9.50 -5.80 -38.08
CA SER A 6 -8.74 -4.54 -38.21
C SER A 6 -7.23 -4.83 -38.12
N GLY A 7 -6.50 -4.56 -39.21
CA GLY A 7 -5.05 -4.82 -39.36
C GLY A 7 -4.64 -5.22 -40.78
N GLN A 8 -3.36 -5.58 -41.02
CA GLN A 8 -2.92 -6.08 -42.34
C GLN A 8 -3.53 -7.44 -42.67
N VAL A 9 -4.07 -7.58 -43.87
CA VAL A 9 -4.78 -8.77 -44.37
C VAL A 9 -3.87 -9.57 -45.29
N VAL A 10 -3.64 -10.84 -44.98
CA VAL A 10 -2.94 -11.81 -45.85
C VAL A 10 -3.96 -12.88 -46.28
N GLN A 11 -4.20 -12.99 -47.58
CA GLN A 11 -5.12 -13.99 -48.15
C GLN A 11 -4.32 -15.23 -48.57
N ALA A 12 -4.61 -16.38 -47.95
CA ALA A 12 -3.95 -17.66 -48.24
C ALA A 12 -4.97 -18.76 -48.53
N GLY A 13 -4.68 -19.63 -49.51
CA GLY A 13 -5.60 -20.66 -49.99
C GLY A 13 -5.82 -21.85 -49.03
N SER A 14 -4.87 -22.11 -48.14
CA SER A 14 -5.08 -23.01 -46.99
C SER A 14 -4.34 -22.43 -45.79
N ILE A 15 -5.07 -22.11 -44.73
CA ILE A 15 -4.49 -21.64 -43.47
C ILE A 15 -4.46 -22.84 -42.53
N GLY A 16 -3.26 -23.32 -42.20
CA GLY A 16 -3.07 -24.40 -41.23
C GLY A 16 -3.29 -23.93 -39.78
N ALA A 17 -2.91 -22.69 -39.45
CA ALA A 17 -3.13 -22.05 -38.15
C ALA A 17 -3.06 -20.51 -38.26
N VAL A 18 -3.73 -19.80 -37.36
CA VAL A 18 -3.72 -18.33 -37.22
C VAL A 18 -3.19 -17.96 -35.84
N HIS A 19 -2.26 -17.01 -35.75
CA HIS A 19 -1.67 -16.52 -34.50
C HIS A 19 -1.79 -14.99 -34.42
N PHE A 20 -2.26 -14.47 -33.28
CA PHE A 20 -2.36 -13.03 -33.02
C PHE A 20 -1.22 -12.57 -32.12
N HIS A 21 -0.54 -11.48 -32.51
CA HIS A 21 0.56 -10.88 -31.77
C HIS A 21 0.26 -9.39 -31.49
N GLY A 22 -0.52 -9.13 -30.45
CA GLY A 22 -0.48 -7.84 -29.74
C GLY A 22 0.39 -7.99 -28.49
N PRO A 23 0.89 -6.90 -27.89
CA PRO A 23 1.44 -7.00 -26.54
C PRO A 23 0.27 -7.36 -25.62
N ARG A 24 0.07 -8.66 -25.38
CA ARG A 24 -0.59 -9.10 -24.16
C ARG A 24 0.23 -8.45 -23.06
N VAL A 25 -0.37 -7.56 -22.28
CA VAL A 25 0.11 -7.37 -20.92
C VAL A 25 -0.11 -8.75 -20.31
N GLU A 26 0.94 -9.59 -20.34
CA GLU A 26 0.91 -10.85 -19.65
C GLU A 26 0.51 -10.52 -18.23
N ALA A 27 -0.61 -11.08 -17.77
CA ALA A 27 -1.02 -10.92 -16.39
C ALA A 27 0.17 -11.36 -15.55
N VAL A 28 0.79 -10.41 -14.84
CA VAL A 28 1.98 -10.69 -14.04
C VAL A 28 1.56 -11.72 -13.01
N ILE A 29 2.16 -12.91 -13.08
CA ILE A 29 1.91 -13.98 -12.13
C ILE A 29 2.55 -13.52 -10.81
N PRO A 30 1.77 -13.33 -9.73
CA PRO A 30 2.34 -12.85 -8.48
C PRO A 30 3.28 -13.91 -7.89
N HIS A 31 4.49 -13.50 -7.51
CA HIS A 31 5.47 -14.32 -6.80
C HIS A 31 5.86 -13.62 -5.50
N GLN A 32 4.91 -13.54 -4.56
CA GLN A 32 5.04 -12.69 -3.37
C GLN A 32 5.64 -13.40 -2.15
N LEU A 33 5.86 -14.72 -2.21
CA LEU A 33 6.40 -15.46 -1.08
C LEU A 33 7.82 -14.98 -0.75
N PRO A 34 8.11 -14.65 0.52
CA PRO A 34 9.47 -14.46 0.99
C PRO A 34 10.38 -15.67 0.66
N PRO A 35 11.70 -15.47 0.57
CA PRO A 35 12.64 -16.57 0.32
C PRO A 35 12.47 -17.72 1.32
N ALA A 36 12.56 -18.95 0.83
CA ALA A 36 12.58 -20.12 1.71
C ALA A 36 13.79 -20.06 2.67
N PRO A 37 13.63 -20.52 3.93
CA PRO A 37 14.73 -20.53 4.89
C PRO A 37 15.89 -21.41 4.38
N LYS A 38 17.10 -20.84 4.34
CA LYS A 38 18.33 -21.55 3.92
C LYS A 38 18.69 -22.68 4.89
N LEU A 39 18.57 -22.42 6.19
CA LEU A 39 18.75 -23.39 7.25
C LEU A 39 17.38 -23.88 7.73
N PHE A 40 17.00 -25.08 7.30
CA PHE A 40 15.75 -25.75 7.68
C PHE A 40 16.09 -27.18 8.07
N ALA A 41 15.45 -27.75 9.09
CA ALA A 41 15.66 -29.14 9.53
C ALA A 41 14.38 -29.68 10.19
N GLY A 42 14.27 -31.01 10.29
CA GLY A 42 13.07 -31.65 10.82
C GLY A 42 11.81 -31.35 10.00
N ARG A 43 10.65 -31.49 10.65
CA ARG A 43 9.31 -31.24 10.09
C ARG A 43 8.87 -32.14 8.93
N GLY A 44 9.53 -33.27 8.71
CA GLY A 44 9.17 -34.20 7.63
C GLY A 44 7.74 -34.74 7.76
N ARG A 45 7.25 -34.95 8.99
CA ARG A 45 5.87 -35.38 9.25
C ARG A 45 4.87 -34.31 8.86
N GLU A 46 5.10 -33.06 9.28
CA GLU A 46 4.21 -31.94 9.00
C GLU A 46 4.22 -31.58 7.51
N LEU A 47 5.37 -31.65 6.83
CA LEU A 47 5.47 -31.48 5.38
C LEU A 47 4.70 -32.57 4.63
N ALA A 48 4.94 -33.84 4.96
CA ALA A 48 4.24 -34.97 4.35
C ALA A 48 2.71 -34.87 4.58
N GLN A 49 2.30 -34.43 5.76
CA GLN A 49 0.89 -34.21 6.06
C GLN A 49 0.25 -33.13 5.19
N LEU A 50 0.96 -32.03 4.91
CA LEU A 50 0.47 -30.98 4.00
C LEU A 50 0.44 -31.48 2.53
N ASP A 51 1.42 -32.27 2.11
CA ASP A 51 1.45 -32.89 0.78
C ASP A 51 0.28 -33.87 0.61
N ASP A 52 0.06 -34.78 1.57
CA ASP A 52 -1.04 -35.73 1.58
C ASP A 52 -2.41 -35.03 1.49
N TRP A 53 -2.56 -33.89 2.15
CA TRP A 53 -3.80 -33.12 2.10
C TRP A 53 -4.01 -32.43 0.76
N LEU A 54 -2.95 -31.90 0.16
CA LEU A 54 -3.02 -31.27 -1.15
C LEU A 54 -3.31 -32.29 -2.27
N ASP A 55 -2.85 -33.53 -2.14
CA ASP A 55 -3.11 -34.57 -3.13
C ASP A 55 -4.55 -35.16 -3.03
N VAL A 56 -5.20 -35.04 -1.86
CA VAL A 56 -6.57 -35.55 -1.63
C VAL A 56 -7.64 -34.49 -1.86
N ASP A 57 -7.40 -33.25 -1.42
CA ASP A 57 -8.35 -32.14 -1.58
C ASP A 57 -7.89 -31.23 -2.72
N GLU A 58 -8.78 -30.91 -3.64
CA GLU A 58 -8.44 -29.96 -4.69
C GLU A 58 -8.32 -28.51 -4.10
N ALA A 59 -9.09 -28.16 -3.04
CA ALA A 59 -8.93 -26.93 -2.25
C ALA A 59 -8.42 -27.21 -0.83
N LEU A 60 -7.26 -26.68 -0.47
CA LEU A 60 -6.67 -26.85 0.86
C LEU A 60 -6.75 -25.56 1.67
N VAL A 61 -7.27 -25.63 2.89
CA VAL A 61 -7.08 -24.60 3.93
C VAL A 61 -6.36 -25.25 5.11
N ALA A 62 -5.09 -24.93 5.30
CA ALA A 62 -4.26 -25.47 6.37
C ALA A 62 -3.94 -24.40 7.41
N VAL A 63 -4.23 -24.67 8.68
CA VAL A 63 -3.86 -23.80 9.80
C VAL A 63 -2.67 -24.42 10.53
N VAL A 64 -1.53 -23.73 10.46
CA VAL A 64 -0.28 -24.07 11.14
C VAL A 64 -0.21 -23.27 12.44
N SER A 65 -0.52 -23.92 13.56
CA SER A 65 -0.54 -23.28 14.89
C SER A 65 0.66 -23.66 15.75
N GLY A 66 1.00 -22.83 16.74
CA GLY A 66 2.10 -23.12 17.67
C GLY A 66 2.71 -21.88 18.30
N ALA A 67 3.55 -22.05 19.32
CA ALA A 67 4.17 -20.96 20.07
C ALA A 67 5.08 -20.05 19.20
N GLY A 68 5.46 -18.87 19.71
CA GLY A 68 6.42 -17.98 19.04
C GLY A 68 7.78 -18.66 18.83
N GLY A 69 8.41 -18.46 17.67
CA GLY A 69 9.75 -19.00 17.41
C GLY A 69 9.85 -20.49 17.06
N VAL A 70 8.73 -21.24 17.01
CA VAL A 70 8.71 -22.69 16.68
C VAL A 70 8.91 -23.01 15.18
N GLY A 71 8.96 -21.98 14.33
CA GLY A 71 9.23 -22.11 12.88
C GLY A 71 8.00 -22.30 11.99
N LYS A 72 6.81 -21.81 12.37
CA LYS A 72 5.56 -21.94 11.58
C LYS A 72 5.68 -21.33 10.18
N THR A 73 6.12 -20.07 10.10
CA THR A 73 6.35 -19.36 8.84
C THR A 73 7.40 -20.07 8.00
N SER A 74 8.49 -20.52 8.62
CA SER A 74 9.54 -21.30 7.94
C SER A 74 9.02 -22.60 7.34
N LEU A 75 8.15 -23.33 8.06
CA LEU A 75 7.48 -24.54 7.58
C LEU A 75 6.56 -24.23 6.39
N ALA A 76 5.71 -23.20 6.54
CA ALA A 76 4.77 -22.78 5.49
C ALA A 76 5.50 -22.35 4.21
N LEU A 77 6.52 -21.49 4.33
CA LEU A 77 7.35 -21.07 3.19
C LEU A 77 8.07 -22.25 2.55
N ARG A 78 8.66 -23.15 3.34
CA ARG A 78 9.36 -24.33 2.82
C ARG A 78 8.41 -25.22 2.00
N TRP A 79 7.21 -25.44 2.52
CA TRP A 79 6.19 -26.24 1.84
C TRP A 79 5.70 -25.56 0.56
N LEU A 80 5.30 -24.29 0.62
CA LEU A 80 4.77 -23.55 -0.53
C LEU A 80 5.78 -23.37 -1.66
N HIS A 81 7.07 -23.17 -1.34
CA HIS A 81 8.13 -23.16 -2.35
C HIS A 81 8.30 -24.53 -3.02
N GLY A 82 8.22 -25.62 -2.24
CA GLY A 82 8.26 -26.99 -2.75
C GLY A 82 7.06 -27.35 -3.63
N ALA A 83 5.87 -26.88 -3.26
CA ALA A 83 4.62 -27.10 -3.99
C ALA A 83 4.35 -26.05 -5.10
N SER A 84 5.28 -25.13 -5.37
CA SER A 84 5.09 -24.00 -6.30
C SER A 84 4.60 -24.40 -7.69
N SER A 85 5.08 -25.54 -8.22
CA SER A 85 4.64 -26.09 -9.52
C SER A 85 3.15 -26.44 -9.60
N ARG A 86 2.47 -26.62 -8.46
CA ARG A 86 1.02 -26.88 -8.39
C ARG A 86 0.17 -25.60 -8.51
N PHE A 87 0.78 -24.42 -8.36
CA PHE A 87 0.08 -23.13 -8.33
C PHE A 87 0.62 -22.17 -9.43
N PRO A 88 0.41 -22.50 -10.72
CA PRO A 88 0.95 -21.72 -11.83
C PRO A 88 0.34 -20.31 -11.94
N ASP A 89 -0.82 -20.07 -11.35
CA ASP A 89 -1.49 -18.77 -11.41
C ASP A 89 -1.01 -17.79 -10.34
N GLY A 90 -0.08 -18.22 -9.48
CA GLY A 90 0.71 -17.36 -8.62
C GLY A 90 0.62 -17.67 -7.13
N GLN A 91 1.42 -16.94 -6.37
CA GLN A 91 1.60 -17.08 -4.94
C GLN A 91 1.45 -15.71 -4.28
N LEU A 92 0.46 -15.60 -3.40
CA LEU A 92 0.13 -14.40 -2.65
C LEU A 92 0.62 -14.54 -1.21
N TYR A 93 1.13 -13.45 -0.65
CA TYR A 93 1.67 -13.41 0.71
C TYR A 93 1.15 -12.18 1.44
N VAL A 94 0.81 -12.35 2.71
CA VAL A 94 0.56 -11.25 3.62
C VAL A 94 1.02 -11.61 5.03
N ASP A 95 1.67 -10.66 5.68
CA ASP A 95 1.89 -10.66 7.12
C ASP A 95 0.71 -9.94 7.79
N LEU A 96 -0.09 -10.67 8.55
CA LEU A 96 -1.31 -10.21 9.21
C LEU A 96 -1.04 -9.52 10.56
N GLY A 97 0.22 -9.44 11.00
CA GLY A 97 0.63 -8.58 12.10
C GLY A 97 0.12 -9.04 13.47
N ILE A 98 0.36 -10.29 13.86
CA ILE A 98 -0.04 -10.81 15.19
C ILE A 98 0.47 -9.94 16.36
N ASP A 99 1.57 -9.23 16.15
CA ASP A 99 2.25 -8.33 17.10
C ASP A 99 2.43 -6.90 16.54
N SER A 100 1.69 -6.48 15.50
CA SER A 100 1.72 -5.08 15.08
C SER A 100 1.10 -4.21 16.17
N VAL A 101 1.74 -3.08 16.46
CA VAL A 101 1.31 -2.13 17.51
C VAL A 101 -0.11 -1.58 17.21
N ASP A 102 -0.54 -1.60 15.94
CA ASP A 102 -1.85 -1.13 15.49
C ASP A 102 -2.98 -2.16 15.58
N GLY A 103 -2.66 -3.35 16.08
CA GLY A 103 -3.54 -4.49 15.93
C GLY A 103 -3.49 -5.11 14.53
N PRO A 104 -4.28 -6.17 14.31
CA PRO A 104 -4.22 -7.03 13.13
C PRO A 104 -4.65 -6.31 11.84
N VAL A 105 -3.96 -6.59 10.72
CA VAL A 105 -4.32 -6.07 9.39
C VAL A 105 -5.76 -6.45 9.02
N THR A 106 -6.54 -5.51 8.47
CA THR A 106 -7.95 -5.77 8.19
C THR A 106 -8.12 -6.58 6.89
N PRO A 107 -9.12 -7.48 6.79
CA PRO A 107 -9.35 -8.24 5.56
C PRO A 107 -9.67 -7.36 4.34
N THR A 108 -10.24 -6.18 4.58
CA THR A 108 -10.56 -5.19 3.53
C THR A 108 -9.31 -4.68 2.83
N GLU A 109 -8.23 -4.43 3.58
CA GLU A 109 -6.93 -3.99 3.06
C GLU A 109 -6.23 -5.14 2.33
N VAL A 110 -6.20 -6.33 2.93
CA VAL A 110 -5.56 -7.49 2.29
C VAL A 110 -6.20 -7.83 0.94
N LEU A 111 -7.53 -7.78 0.84
CA LEU A 111 -8.22 -8.02 -0.42
C LEU A 111 -7.90 -6.96 -1.47
N GLU A 112 -7.69 -5.71 -1.08
CA GLU A 112 -7.24 -4.67 -2.00
C GLU A 112 -5.86 -5.01 -2.58
N TRP A 113 -4.91 -5.40 -1.73
CA TRP A 113 -3.57 -5.80 -2.16
C TRP A 113 -3.59 -7.03 -3.07
N PHE A 114 -4.39 -8.04 -2.73
CA PHE A 114 -4.53 -9.25 -3.56
C PHE A 114 -5.19 -8.95 -4.90
N LEU A 115 -6.22 -8.10 -4.95
CA LEU A 115 -6.85 -7.69 -6.20
C LEU A 115 -5.88 -6.92 -7.10
N LEU A 116 -5.11 -5.97 -6.54
CA LEU A 116 -4.04 -5.28 -7.25
C LEU A 116 -3.00 -6.26 -7.81
N ALA A 117 -2.53 -7.19 -6.97
CA ALA A 117 -1.54 -8.20 -7.35
C ALA A 117 -2.02 -9.16 -8.45
N LEU A 118 -3.32 -9.43 -8.49
CA LEU A 118 -3.94 -10.26 -9.53
C LEU A 118 -4.27 -9.49 -10.82
N GLY A 119 -3.90 -8.20 -10.89
CA GLY A 119 -4.00 -7.35 -12.07
C GLY A 119 -5.24 -6.48 -12.15
N VAL A 120 -6.01 -6.32 -11.07
CA VAL A 120 -7.16 -5.40 -11.05
C VAL A 120 -6.66 -3.97 -10.90
N PRO A 121 -6.98 -3.05 -11.83
CA PRO A 121 -6.65 -1.64 -11.68
C PRO A 121 -7.24 -1.05 -10.40
N SER A 122 -6.50 -0.17 -9.71
CA SER A 122 -6.94 0.41 -8.42
C SER A 122 -8.30 1.11 -8.51
N ALA A 123 -8.62 1.74 -9.63
CA ALA A 123 -9.89 2.41 -9.88
C ALA A 123 -11.09 1.45 -9.96
N ASP A 124 -10.86 0.18 -10.33
CA ASP A 124 -11.90 -0.83 -10.52
C ASP A 124 -12.13 -1.67 -9.25
N ILE A 125 -11.31 -1.52 -8.22
CA ILE A 125 -11.44 -2.26 -6.97
C ILE A 125 -12.69 -1.77 -6.23
N PRO A 126 -13.70 -2.64 -5.99
CA PRO A 126 -14.91 -2.24 -5.32
C PRO A 126 -14.65 -1.74 -3.90
N LEU A 127 -15.47 -0.78 -3.45
CA LEU A 127 -15.44 -0.31 -2.06
C LEU A 127 -16.21 -1.27 -1.14
N GLY A 128 -15.64 -1.54 0.03
CA GLY A 128 -16.25 -2.34 1.09
C GLY A 128 -15.92 -3.84 1.03
N LEU A 129 -15.85 -4.46 2.21
CA LEU A 129 -15.38 -5.84 2.39
C LEU A 129 -16.15 -6.86 1.55
N ALA A 130 -17.48 -6.84 1.61
CA ALA A 130 -18.31 -7.83 0.91
C ALA A 130 -18.13 -7.80 -0.61
N ARG A 131 -17.98 -6.60 -1.20
CA ARG A 131 -17.78 -6.45 -2.65
C ARG A 131 -16.37 -6.88 -3.07
N ARG A 132 -15.34 -6.53 -2.29
CA ARG A 132 -13.96 -6.99 -2.53
C ARG A 132 -13.83 -8.50 -2.40
N GLN A 133 -14.48 -9.09 -1.40
CA GLN A 133 -14.52 -10.54 -1.21
C GLN A 133 -15.20 -11.24 -2.39
N ALA A 134 -16.32 -10.71 -2.89
CA ALA A 134 -16.99 -11.24 -4.07
C ALA A 134 -16.09 -11.15 -5.31
N ALA A 135 -15.44 -10.00 -5.55
CA ALA A 135 -14.51 -9.81 -6.66
C ALA A 135 -13.32 -10.79 -6.59
N PHE A 136 -12.73 -10.95 -5.39
CA PHE A 136 -11.61 -11.87 -5.18
C PHE A 136 -12.01 -13.32 -5.46
N ARG A 137 -13.19 -13.74 -5.01
CA ARG A 137 -13.73 -15.07 -5.31
C ARG A 137 -13.98 -15.28 -6.80
N THR A 138 -14.54 -14.28 -7.50
CA THR A 138 -14.75 -14.34 -8.95
C THR A 138 -13.43 -14.48 -9.71
N LEU A 139 -12.41 -13.68 -9.36
CA LEU A 139 -11.11 -13.71 -10.02
C LEU A 139 -10.32 -14.99 -9.75
N THR A 140 -10.47 -15.56 -8.55
CA THR A 140 -9.79 -16.79 -8.17
C THR A 140 -10.57 -18.05 -8.51
N ALA A 141 -11.83 -17.97 -8.95
CA ALA A 141 -12.71 -19.13 -9.15
C ALA A 141 -12.11 -20.25 -10.00
N GLU A 142 -11.34 -19.88 -11.03
CA GLU A 142 -10.68 -20.83 -11.93
C GLU A 142 -9.14 -20.75 -11.84
N ARG A 143 -8.56 -20.10 -10.82
CA ARG A 143 -7.09 -20.01 -10.70
C ARG A 143 -6.55 -20.99 -9.67
N ALA A 144 -5.39 -21.57 -9.93
CA ALA A 144 -4.61 -22.36 -9.00
C ALA A 144 -3.59 -21.46 -8.31
N VAL A 145 -3.98 -20.85 -7.19
CA VAL A 145 -3.15 -19.90 -6.43
C VAL A 145 -2.80 -20.45 -5.05
N ALA A 146 -1.60 -20.13 -4.59
CA ALA A 146 -1.17 -20.38 -3.22
C ALA A 146 -1.25 -19.09 -2.39
N LEU A 147 -1.77 -19.17 -1.18
CA LEU A 147 -1.85 -18.04 -0.24
C LEU A 147 -1.11 -18.41 1.05
N LEU A 148 -0.22 -17.53 1.49
CA LEU A 148 0.33 -17.55 2.84
C LEU A 148 -0.21 -16.36 3.64
N LEU A 149 -1.04 -16.68 4.64
CA LEU A 149 -1.60 -15.73 5.60
C LEU A 149 -0.81 -15.86 6.92
N ASP A 150 0.28 -15.12 7.04
CA ASP A 150 1.24 -15.27 8.15
C ASP A 150 0.79 -14.45 9.37
N GLY A 151 0.70 -15.06 10.56
CA GLY A 151 0.41 -14.35 11.79
C GLY A 151 -1.06 -13.96 11.99
N ALA A 152 -2.02 -14.78 11.56
CA ALA A 152 -3.45 -14.50 11.74
C ALA A 152 -3.86 -14.49 13.22
N VAL A 153 -4.70 -13.53 13.63
CA VAL A 153 -5.21 -13.46 15.02
C VAL A 153 -6.58 -14.05 15.24
N SER A 154 -7.39 -14.18 14.20
CA SER A 154 -8.76 -14.70 14.32
C SER A 154 -9.24 -15.38 13.04
N ALA A 155 -10.20 -16.29 13.19
CA ALA A 155 -10.88 -16.89 12.04
C ALA A 155 -11.64 -15.85 11.21
N ALA A 156 -12.20 -14.81 11.87
CA ALA A 156 -12.91 -13.73 11.19
C ALA A 156 -12.00 -12.90 10.27
N GLN A 157 -10.71 -12.81 10.59
CA GLN A 157 -9.72 -12.15 9.73
C GLN A 157 -9.42 -12.97 8.46
N VAL A 158 -9.43 -14.30 8.57
CA VAL A 158 -9.04 -15.21 7.48
C VAL A 158 -10.19 -15.50 6.51
N ARG A 159 -11.41 -15.72 7.00
CA ARG A 159 -12.56 -16.15 6.16
C ARG A 159 -12.81 -15.30 4.91
N PRO A 160 -12.72 -13.96 4.94
CA PRO A 160 -12.94 -13.16 3.74
C PRO A 160 -11.85 -13.34 2.66
N LEU A 161 -10.68 -13.86 3.05
CA LEU A 161 -9.49 -14.02 2.20
C LEU A 161 -9.42 -15.39 1.51
N LEU A 162 -10.38 -16.29 1.78
CA LEU A 162 -10.40 -17.61 1.18
C LEU A 162 -10.82 -17.52 -0.31
N PRO A 163 -10.02 -18.07 -1.24
CA PRO A 163 -10.35 -18.11 -2.66
C PRO A 163 -11.54 -19.05 -2.90
N ALA A 164 -12.20 -18.92 -4.05
CA ALA A 164 -13.30 -19.81 -4.43
C ALA A 164 -12.84 -21.11 -5.12
N SER A 165 -11.63 -21.11 -5.68
CA SER A 165 -11.14 -22.21 -6.50
C SER A 165 -10.81 -23.45 -5.68
N SER A 166 -11.29 -24.59 -6.17
CA SER A 166 -10.87 -25.91 -5.75
C SER A 166 -9.50 -26.30 -6.31
N ARG A 167 -8.60 -25.38 -6.66
CA ARG A 167 -7.22 -25.71 -7.06
C ARG A 167 -6.20 -24.89 -6.27
N SER A 168 -6.68 -24.22 -5.24
CA SER A 168 -5.91 -23.27 -4.45
C SER A 168 -5.58 -23.84 -3.08
N ALA A 169 -4.44 -23.43 -2.54
CA ALA A 169 -4.05 -23.76 -1.18
C ALA A 169 -3.86 -22.49 -0.36
N VAL A 170 -4.46 -22.46 0.83
CA VAL A 170 -4.32 -21.39 1.81
C VAL A 170 -3.62 -21.96 3.03
N VAL A 171 -2.43 -21.45 3.33
CA VAL A 171 -1.70 -21.76 4.56
C VAL A 171 -1.79 -20.57 5.49
N VAL A 172 -2.35 -20.79 6.67
CA VAL A 172 -2.52 -19.79 7.71
C VAL A 172 -1.55 -20.11 8.83
N THR A 173 -0.65 -19.20 9.20
CA THR A 173 0.14 -19.36 10.42
C THR A 173 -0.49 -18.57 11.55
N SER A 174 -0.48 -19.12 12.77
CA SER A 174 -1.00 -18.41 13.94
C SER A 174 -0.39 -18.90 15.24
N ARG A 175 -0.41 -18.06 16.28
CA ARG A 175 -0.14 -18.51 17.66
C ARG A 175 -1.29 -19.35 18.22
N TRP A 176 -2.50 -19.14 17.71
CA TRP A 176 -3.71 -19.82 18.16
C TRP A 176 -4.16 -20.86 17.14
N ARG A 177 -4.97 -21.84 17.56
CA ARG A 177 -5.46 -22.89 16.67
C ARG A 177 -6.51 -22.41 15.65
N LEU A 178 -7.13 -21.25 15.87
CA LEU A 178 -8.18 -20.68 15.00
C LEU A 178 -9.30 -21.68 14.65
N SER A 179 -9.75 -22.46 15.64
CA SER A 179 -10.72 -23.58 15.45
C SER A 179 -12.01 -23.19 14.73
N GLY A 180 -12.41 -21.91 14.76
CA GLY A 180 -13.52 -21.40 13.98
C GLY A 180 -13.42 -21.64 12.47
N LEU A 181 -12.21 -21.77 11.91
CA LEU A 181 -12.00 -22.09 10.49
C LEU A 181 -12.35 -23.54 10.11
N ALA A 182 -12.63 -24.41 11.10
CA ALA A 182 -13.09 -25.77 10.80
C ALA A 182 -14.41 -25.77 10.01
N ALA A 183 -15.27 -24.76 10.23
CA ALA A 183 -16.51 -24.57 9.46
C ALA A 183 -16.25 -24.24 7.98
N ASP A 184 -15.05 -23.76 7.65
CA ASP A 184 -14.60 -23.40 6.31
C ASP A 184 -13.75 -24.53 5.68
N GLY A 185 -13.77 -25.73 6.27
CA GLY A 185 -13.02 -26.90 5.78
C GLY A 185 -11.55 -26.92 6.19
N ALA A 186 -11.12 -26.06 7.12
CA ALA A 186 -9.72 -25.99 7.50
C ALA A 186 -9.22 -27.24 8.23
N ARG A 187 -8.01 -27.68 7.88
CA ARG A 187 -7.26 -28.74 8.56
C ARG A 187 -6.16 -28.12 9.42
N PHE A 188 -5.83 -28.76 10.54
CA PHE A 188 -4.99 -28.15 11.58
C PHE A 188 -3.69 -28.94 11.78
N VAL A 189 -2.56 -28.24 11.66
CA VAL A 189 -1.21 -28.75 11.99
C VAL A 189 -0.73 -28.02 13.22
N ASP A 190 -0.50 -28.76 14.31
CA ASP A 190 0.07 -28.21 15.52
C ASP A 190 1.59 -28.40 15.52
N VAL A 191 2.31 -27.28 15.50
CA VAL A 191 3.78 -27.25 15.43
C VAL A 191 4.32 -26.97 16.83
N GLY A 192 4.82 -28.02 17.46
CA GLY A 192 5.55 -27.94 18.72
C GLY A 192 7.02 -27.55 18.53
N SER A 193 7.74 -27.37 19.64
CA SER A 193 9.20 -27.33 19.65
C SER A 193 9.79 -28.58 18.98
N PHE A 194 11.00 -28.48 18.47
CA PHE A 194 11.72 -29.65 17.97
C PHE A 194 11.94 -30.69 19.06
N ASP A 195 11.84 -31.95 18.65
CA ASP A 195 12.40 -33.04 19.43
C ASP A 195 13.93 -32.98 19.40
N GLU A 196 14.57 -33.86 20.16
CA GLU A 196 16.01 -33.90 20.26
C GLU A 196 16.68 -34.16 18.90
N ASN A 197 16.10 -35.03 18.07
CA ASN A 197 16.65 -35.41 16.77
C ASN A 197 16.61 -34.25 15.77
N ALA A 198 15.47 -33.58 15.62
CA ALA A 198 15.32 -32.42 14.73
C ALA A 198 16.19 -31.24 15.19
N SER A 199 16.35 -31.07 16.51
CA SER A 199 17.24 -30.05 17.06
C SER A 199 18.71 -30.32 16.72
N VAL A 200 19.16 -31.57 16.90
CA VAL A 200 20.51 -32.01 16.54
C VAL A 200 20.71 -31.93 15.02
N GLU A 201 19.69 -32.25 14.23
CA GLU A 201 19.74 -32.11 12.78
C GLU A 201 19.96 -30.65 12.37
N LEU A 202 19.24 -29.70 12.97
CA LEU A 202 19.42 -28.27 12.70
C LEU A 202 20.85 -27.81 13.06
N LEU A 203 21.36 -28.22 14.23
CA LEU A 203 22.73 -27.94 14.63
C LEU A 203 23.75 -28.58 13.68
N THR A 204 23.48 -29.80 13.19
CA THR A 204 24.35 -30.51 12.25
C THR A 204 24.41 -29.77 10.92
N ARG A 205 23.28 -29.26 10.42
CA ARG A 205 23.27 -28.44 9.20
C ARG A 205 24.04 -27.12 9.39
N ALA A 206 24.03 -26.56 10.60
CA ALA A 206 24.76 -25.32 10.89
C ALA A 206 26.27 -25.51 11.13
N LEU A 207 26.68 -26.63 11.74
CA LEU A 207 28.03 -26.84 12.28
C LEU A 207 28.81 -27.99 11.62
N GLY A 208 28.16 -28.79 10.79
CA GLY A 208 28.74 -29.94 10.10
C GLY A 208 29.15 -31.07 11.04
N GLU A 209 30.26 -31.76 10.69
CA GLU A 209 30.75 -32.97 11.36
C GLU A 209 31.08 -32.79 12.85
N ARG A 210 31.27 -31.55 13.32
CA ARG A 210 31.52 -31.23 14.73
C ARG A 210 30.43 -31.74 15.67
N VAL A 211 29.19 -31.78 15.19
CA VAL A 211 28.05 -32.27 15.98
C VAL A 211 28.15 -33.77 16.22
N ALA A 212 28.63 -34.54 15.25
CA ALA A 212 28.80 -35.99 15.38
C ALA A 212 29.85 -36.34 16.45
N SER A 213 30.93 -35.56 16.53
CA SER A 213 32.00 -35.74 17.52
C SER A 213 31.60 -35.38 18.96
N GLU A 214 30.58 -34.52 19.14
CA GLU A 214 30.11 -34.05 20.45
C GLU A 214 28.59 -34.23 20.62
N LEU A 215 28.04 -35.37 20.17
CA LEU A 215 26.59 -35.60 20.12
C LEU A 215 25.90 -35.40 21.48
N GLY A 216 26.54 -35.81 22.58
CA GLY A 216 26.01 -35.60 23.93
C GLY A 216 25.83 -34.13 24.29
N ALA A 217 26.78 -33.28 23.89
CA ALA A 217 26.69 -31.84 24.11
C ALA A 217 25.68 -31.17 23.17
N ALA A 218 25.56 -31.65 21.92
CA ALA A 218 24.54 -31.17 20.98
C ALA A 218 23.11 -31.40 21.49
N ARG A 219 22.86 -32.58 22.05
CA ARG A 219 21.57 -32.91 22.70
C ARG A 219 21.28 -32.00 23.89
N GLU A 220 22.30 -31.71 24.69
CA GLU A 220 22.13 -30.83 25.83
C GLU A 220 21.90 -29.36 25.40
N LEU A 221 22.57 -28.88 24.36
CA LEU A 221 22.27 -27.58 23.75
C LEU A 221 20.83 -27.51 23.27
N ALA A 222 20.33 -28.59 22.64
CA ALA A 222 18.94 -28.67 22.22
C ALA A 222 17.95 -28.49 23.38
N ARG A 223 18.21 -29.15 24.53
CA ARG A 223 17.39 -29.00 25.73
C ARG A 223 17.47 -27.59 26.32
N LEU A 224 18.67 -26.98 26.37
CA LEU A 224 18.83 -25.62 26.87
C LEU A 224 18.09 -24.59 26.01
N CYS A 225 18.08 -24.79 24.68
CA CYS A 225 17.32 -23.97 23.75
C CYS A 225 15.80 -24.25 23.77
N GLY A 226 15.32 -25.17 24.60
CA GLY A 226 13.90 -25.54 24.67
C GLY A 226 13.35 -26.16 23.37
N GLY A 227 14.23 -26.70 22.52
CA GLY A 227 13.87 -27.19 21.18
C GLY A 227 13.36 -26.10 20.23
N LEU A 228 13.59 -24.81 20.52
CA LEU A 228 13.10 -23.72 19.68
C LEU A 228 14.08 -23.46 18.51
N PRO A 229 13.62 -23.56 17.25
CA PRO A 229 14.47 -23.34 16.08
C PRO A 229 15.20 -22.00 16.09
N ILE A 230 14.57 -20.91 16.53
CA ILE A 230 15.22 -19.58 16.59
C ILE A 230 16.40 -19.56 17.55
N ALA A 231 16.28 -20.17 18.73
CA ALA A 231 17.35 -20.24 19.72
C ALA A 231 18.50 -21.13 19.23
N LEU A 232 18.16 -22.27 18.61
CA LEU A 232 19.12 -23.18 17.99
C LEU A 232 19.90 -22.51 16.85
N SER A 233 19.25 -21.72 16.02
CA SER A 233 19.90 -20.96 14.93
C SER A 233 20.87 -19.92 15.47
N VAL A 234 20.52 -19.23 16.56
CA VAL A 234 21.42 -18.28 17.24
C VAL A 234 22.65 -18.99 17.82
N VAL A 235 22.46 -20.11 18.53
CA VAL A 235 23.58 -20.93 19.05
C VAL A 235 24.44 -21.48 17.91
N GLY A 236 23.81 -21.97 16.84
CA GLY A 236 24.48 -22.50 15.66
C GLY A 236 25.38 -21.47 15.00
N ALA A 237 24.86 -20.27 14.70
CA ALA A 237 25.66 -19.18 14.13
C ALA A 237 26.82 -18.74 15.06
N ARG A 238 26.58 -18.75 16.36
CA ARG A 238 27.60 -18.40 17.34
C ARG A 238 28.72 -19.43 17.46
N LEU A 239 28.43 -20.71 17.25
CA LEU A 239 29.41 -21.79 17.25
C LEU A 239 30.12 -21.95 15.89
N SER A 240 29.48 -21.58 14.77
CA SER A 240 30.09 -21.62 13.43
C SER A 240 31.24 -20.61 13.33
N THR A 241 31.07 -19.41 13.91
CA THR A 241 32.11 -18.37 14.02
C THR A 241 33.22 -18.72 15.03
N ARG A 242 33.09 -19.82 15.80
CA ARG A 242 34.08 -20.28 16.79
C ARG A 242 34.44 -21.76 16.61
N PRO A 243 35.23 -22.10 15.57
CA PRO A 243 35.56 -23.50 15.26
C PRO A 243 36.32 -24.22 16.38
N LYS A 244 37.11 -23.48 17.19
CA LYS A 244 37.89 -24.04 18.32
C LYS A 244 37.08 -24.25 19.60
N ARG A 245 35.86 -23.71 19.69
CA ARG A 245 35.02 -23.81 20.88
C ARG A 245 34.19 -25.09 20.79
N SER A 246 34.39 -26.01 21.72
CA SER A 246 33.63 -27.26 21.78
C SER A 246 32.16 -27.01 22.16
N LEU A 247 31.24 -27.86 21.72
CA LEU A 247 29.83 -27.79 22.11
C LEU A 247 29.68 -27.97 23.63
N SER A 248 30.51 -28.82 24.24
CA SER A 248 30.49 -29.10 25.69
C SER A 248 30.77 -27.85 26.54
N MET A 249 31.73 -27.02 26.12
CA MET A 249 32.02 -25.74 26.76
C MET A 249 30.87 -24.74 26.59
N GLU A 250 30.17 -24.80 25.47
CA GLU A 250 29.02 -23.94 25.21
C GLU A 250 27.84 -24.28 26.14
N VAL A 251 27.56 -25.57 26.30
CA VAL A 251 26.60 -26.09 27.29
C VAL A 251 26.92 -25.55 28.69
N GLY A 252 28.19 -25.63 29.11
CA GLY A 252 28.63 -25.14 30.42
C GLY A 252 28.35 -23.65 30.61
N THR A 253 28.59 -22.84 29.57
CA THR A 253 28.38 -21.39 29.60
C THR A 253 26.89 -21.04 29.70
N LEU A 254 26.04 -21.69 28.90
CA LEU A 254 24.59 -21.47 28.93
C LEU A 254 23.97 -21.91 30.26
N ARG A 255 24.43 -23.01 30.87
CA ARG A 255 23.98 -23.43 32.20
C ARG A 255 24.29 -22.39 33.27
N ALA A 256 25.50 -21.84 33.26
CA ALA A 256 25.91 -20.79 34.19
C ALA A 256 25.07 -19.51 34.03
N GLY A 257 24.78 -19.11 32.78
CA GLY A 257 23.89 -17.99 32.48
C GLY A 257 22.46 -18.23 32.98
N ARG A 258 21.91 -19.43 32.73
CA ARG A 258 20.55 -19.80 33.16
C ARG A 258 20.39 -19.85 34.68
N LEU A 259 21.40 -20.31 35.42
CA LEU A 259 21.45 -20.26 36.89
C LEU A 259 21.44 -18.83 37.44
N THR A 260 21.97 -17.88 36.68
CA THR A 260 21.95 -16.46 37.02
C THR A 260 20.57 -15.84 36.75
N ALA A 261 19.94 -16.25 35.65
CA ALA A 261 18.59 -15.82 35.25
C ALA A 261 17.47 -16.39 36.14
N LEU A 262 17.56 -17.66 36.56
CA LEU A 262 16.58 -18.35 37.44
C LEU A 262 16.39 -17.72 38.83
N LYS A 263 17.18 -16.71 39.21
CA LYS A 263 16.91 -15.88 40.40
C LYS A 263 15.77 -14.88 40.17
N LEU A 264 15.22 -14.78 38.96
CA LEU A 264 14.26 -13.74 38.58
C LEU A 264 12.91 -14.21 37.99
N ASP A 265 12.75 -15.43 37.42
CA ASP A 265 11.45 -16.11 37.18
C ASP A 265 11.57 -17.47 36.43
N GLU A 266 10.49 -18.27 36.34
CA GLU A 266 10.49 -19.65 35.78
C GLU A 266 10.32 -19.78 34.23
N GLU A 267 10.16 -18.71 33.45
CA GLU A 267 10.03 -18.79 31.96
C GLU A 267 11.39 -18.88 31.20
N LEU A 268 12.50 -19.10 31.90
CA LEU A 268 13.86 -18.79 31.44
C LEU A 268 14.64 -20.00 30.88
N SER A 269 14.51 -20.28 29.57
CA SER A 269 15.51 -21.11 28.84
C SER A 269 16.07 -20.44 27.59
N VAL A 270 15.25 -19.67 26.88
CA VAL A 270 15.63 -19.03 25.61
C VAL A 270 16.35 -17.70 25.82
N GLU A 271 15.98 -16.96 26.87
CA GLU A 271 16.58 -15.65 27.14
C GLU A 271 18.07 -15.75 27.42
N ALA A 272 18.49 -16.77 28.18
CA ALA A 272 19.90 -17.02 28.44
C ALA A 272 20.72 -17.26 27.16
N VAL A 273 20.10 -17.80 26.10
CA VAL A 273 20.75 -17.95 24.79
C VAL A 273 20.93 -16.60 24.11
N PHE A 274 19.91 -15.75 24.12
CA PHE A 274 19.97 -14.41 23.54
C PHE A 274 20.92 -13.49 24.30
N ASP A 275 20.85 -13.49 25.64
CA ASP A 275 21.75 -12.73 26.52
C ASP A 275 23.21 -13.10 26.25
N LEU A 276 23.50 -14.40 26.13
CA LEU A 276 24.87 -14.85 25.92
C LEU A 276 25.38 -14.45 24.53
N SER A 277 24.57 -14.59 23.48
CA SER A 277 24.92 -14.10 22.14
C SER A 277 25.08 -12.58 22.08
N TYR A 278 24.26 -11.84 22.83
CA TYR A 278 24.33 -10.39 22.97
C TYR A 278 25.59 -9.94 23.73
N SER A 279 25.95 -10.61 24.83
CA SER A 279 27.12 -10.27 25.65
C SER A 279 28.46 -10.37 24.91
N GLU A 280 28.50 -11.12 23.83
CA GLU A 280 29.69 -11.29 22.99
C GLU A 280 29.73 -10.35 21.78
N LEU A 281 28.69 -9.53 21.60
CA LEU A 281 28.74 -8.47 20.62
C LEU A 281 29.79 -7.45 21.04
N PRO A 282 30.60 -6.92 20.11
CA PRO A 282 31.35 -5.71 20.37
C PRO A 282 30.41 -4.62 20.90
N ALA A 283 30.88 -3.78 21.82
CA ALA A 283 30.02 -2.76 22.48
C ALA A 283 29.25 -1.90 21.48
N HIS A 284 29.85 -1.60 20.32
CA HIS A 284 29.24 -0.91 19.20
C HIS A 284 28.07 -1.70 18.58
N HIS A 285 28.24 -2.99 18.30
CA HIS A 285 27.18 -3.84 17.72
C HIS A 285 26.02 -4.05 18.69
N ALA A 286 26.33 -4.22 19.98
CA ALA A 286 25.33 -4.28 21.03
C ALA A 286 24.47 -3.01 21.07
N ARG A 287 25.09 -1.82 20.95
CA ARG A 287 24.37 -0.55 20.87
C ARG A 287 23.45 -0.47 19.65
N VAL A 288 23.95 -0.82 18.46
CA VAL A 288 23.14 -0.81 17.22
C VAL A 288 21.97 -1.79 17.32
N TYR A 289 22.20 -3.00 17.83
CA TYR A 289 21.15 -4.02 18.05
C TYR A 289 20.02 -3.49 18.93
N ARG A 290 20.35 -2.89 20.09
CA ARG A 290 19.37 -2.28 21.00
C ARG A 290 18.59 -1.14 20.36
N ARG A 291 19.30 -0.20 19.71
CA ARG A 291 18.70 0.98 19.08
C ARG A 291 17.77 0.60 17.91
N CYS A 292 18.13 -0.40 17.11
CA CYS A 292 17.26 -0.92 16.05
C CYS A 292 16.01 -1.61 16.62
N GLY A 293 16.07 -2.19 17.84
CA GLY A 293 14.90 -2.76 18.52
C GLY A 293 13.80 -1.74 18.85
N LEU A 294 14.16 -0.45 18.91
CA LEU A 294 13.24 0.67 19.11
C LEU A 294 12.61 1.19 17.80
N HIS A 295 12.99 0.66 16.65
CA HIS A 295 12.38 1.02 15.37
C HIS A 295 10.84 0.78 15.41
N PRO A 296 10.00 1.75 15.01
CA PRO A 296 8.53 1.62 15.09
C PRO A 296 7.99 0.49 14.20
N GLY A 297 8.49 0.42 12.97
CA GLY A 297 8.10 -0.56 11.95
C GLY A 297 8.62 -1.99 12.15
N VAL A 298 8.14 -2.90 11.31
CA VAL A 298 8.43 -4.34 11.35
C VAL A 298 9.70 -4.75 10.59
N SER A 299 10.06 -3.98 9.57
CA SER A 299 11.30 -4.15 8.80
C SER A 299 11.88 -2.77 8.48
N PHE A 300 13.18 -2.72 8.21
CA PHE A 300 13.89 -1.46 7.97
C PHE A 300 15.09 -1.69 7.05
N GLY A 301 15.46 -0.65 6.32
CA GLY A 301 16.71 -0.61 5.56
C GLY A 301 17.88 -0.06 6.38
N VAL A 302 19.08 -0.06 5.78
CA VAL A 302 20.31 0.44 6.42
C VAL A 302 20.18 1.90 6.86
N GLY A 303 19.55 2.77 6.07
CA GLY A 303 19.40 4.18 6.42
C GLY A 303 18.60 4.43 7.70
N ALA A 304 17.51 3.68 7.91
CA ALA A 304 16.72 3.74 9.14
C ALA A 304 17.49 3.15 10.35
N ALA A 305 18.27 2.08 10.13
CA ALA A 305 19.17 1.54 11.15
C ALA A 305 20.26 2.55 11.55
N ALA A 306 20.80 3.28 10.57
CA ALA A 306 21.79 4.33 10.77
C ALA A 306 21.22 5.53 11.55
N ALA A 307 19.98 5.93 11.24
CA ALA A 307 19.26 6.95 12.01
C ALA A 307 19.01 6.51 13.46
N ALA A 308 18.60 5.25 13.68
CA ALA A 308 18.44 4.69 15.01
C ALA A 308 19.78 4.71 15.78
N ALA A 309 20.85 4.25 15.15
CA ALA A 309 22.20 4.25 15.69
C ALA A 309 22.76 5.67 15.91
N GLY A 310 22.33 6.67 15.14
CA GLY A 310 22.90 8.02 15.15
C GLY A 310 24.30 8.08 14.55
N GLU A 311 24.55 7.27 13.52
CA GLU A 311 25.88 7.01 12.93
C GLU A 311 25.79 6.99 11.38
N PRO A 312 26.91 7.13 10.65
CA PRO A 312 26.91 7.04 9.19
C PRO A 312 26.44 5.68 8.66
N GLU A 313 25.76 5.66 7.51
CA GLU A 313 25.21 4.43 6.92
C GLU A 313 26.30 3.36 6.64
N GLU A 314 27.50 3.78 6.23
CA GLU A 314 28.61 2.87 5.94
C GLU A 314 29.08 2.08 7.18
N GLU A 315 29.15 2.73 8.34
CA GLU A 315 29.56 2.09 9.60
C GLU A 315 28.49 1.10 10.09
N VAL A 316 27.21 1.45 9.92
CA VAL A 316 26.09 0.64 10.38
C VAL A 316 25.80 -0.54 9.44
N ARG A 317 26.05 -0.40 8.14
CA ARG A 317 25.89 -1.50 7.16
C ARG A 317 26.66 -2.74 7.60
N ALA A 318 27.96 -2.59 7.89
CA ALA A 318 28.81 -3.69 8.34
C ALA A 318 28.32 -4.33 9.66
N VAL A 319 27.79 -3.51 10.57
CA VAL A 319 27.22 -4.00 11.85
C VAL A 319 25.95 -4.81 11.60
N VAL A 320 25.05 -4.33 10.75
CA VAL A 320 23.78 -5.02 10.43
C VAL A 320 24.04 -6.35 9.74
N GLU A 321 24.97 -6.40 8.79
CA GLU A 321 25.41 -7.65 8.15
C GLU A 321 25.93 -8.68 9.17
N GLN A 322 26.73 -8.24 10.15
CA GLN A 322 27.19 -9.12 11.23
C GLN A 322 26.07 -9.56 12.17
N LEU A 323 25.07 -8.71 12.42
CA LEU A 323 23.88 -9.09 13.20
C LEU A 323 23.03 -10.13 12.45
N VAL A 324 22.95 -10.05 11.11
CA VAL A 324 22.33 -11.09 10.27
C VAL A 324 23.15 -12.38 10.32
N GLU A 325 24.47 -12.32 10.20
CA GLU A 325 25.36 -13.49 10.29
C GLU A 325 25.19 -14.22 11.64
N LYS A 326 25.00 -13.46 12.74
CA LYS A 326 24.75 -13.99 14.08
C LYS A 326 23.30 -14.40 14.33
N ASN A 327 22.43 -14.37 13.32
CA ASN A 327 20.99 -14.66 13.40
C ASN A 327 20.25 -13.79 14.44
N LEU A 328 20.75 -12.58 14.71
CA LEU A 328 20.07 -11.58 15.56
C LEU A 328 19.12 -10.68 14.74
N LEU A 329 19.35 -10.60 13.43
CA LEU A 329 18.46 -10.03 12.42
C LEU A 329 18.22 -11.04 11.29
N THR A 330 17.15 -10.84 10.53
CA THR A 330 16.84 -11.63 9.33
C THR A 330 16.71 -10.71 8.13
N GLU A 331 17.39 -11.06 7.04
CA GLU A 331 17.25 -10.42 5.74
C GLU A 331 15.96 -10.89 5.06
N VAL A 332 15.10 -9.96 4.65
CA VAL A 332 13.78 -10.22 4.06
C VAL A 332 13.63 -9.72 2.62
N GLY A 333 14.64 -9.02 2.12
CA GLY A 333 14.71 -8.47 0.79
C GLY A 333 16.06 -7.77 0.60
N ASP A 334 16.27 -7.19 -0.57
CA ASP A 334 17.50 -6.48 -0.90
C ASP A 334 17.76 -5.32 0.08
N GLU A 335 18.85 -5.40 0.84
CA GLU A 335 19.21 -4.50 1.95
C GLU A 335 18.08 -4.24 2.98
N ARG A 336 17.17 -5.20 3.19
CA ARG A 336 16.07 -5.06 4.17
C ARG A 336 16.13 -6.11 5.27
N PHE A 337 15.98 -5.63 6.50
CA PHE A 337 16.19 -6.43 7.71
C PHE A 337 14.98 -6.35 8.63
N ARG A 338 14.77 -7.42 9.40
CA ARG A 338 13.78 -7.46 10.48
C ARG A 338 14.32 -8.20 11.69
N PHE A 339 13.74 -7.90 12.85
CA PHE A 339 13.86 -8.77 14.01
C PHE A 339 12.85 -9.91 13.92
N HIS A 340 13.22 -11.08 14.44
CA HIS A 340 12.23 -12.04 14.90
C HIS A 340 11.57 -11.51 16.19
N ASP A 341 10.27 -11.76 16.40
CA ASP A 341 9.48 -11.23 17.54
C ASP A 341 10.22 -11.34 18.89
N LEU A 342 10.67 -12.54 19.24
CA LEU A 342 11.41 -12.79 20.49
C LEU A 342 12.74 -12.02 20.59
N LEU A 343 13.43 -11.81 19.47
CA LEU A 343 14.65 -11.01 19.42
C LEU A 343 14.35 -9.51 19.49
N ARG A 344 13.20 -9.05 18.97
CA ARG A 344 12.74 -7.66 19.13
C ARG A 344 12.43 -7.37 20.59
N LEU A 345 11.71 -8.27 21.27
CA LEU A 345 11.42 -8.18 22.70
C LEU A 345 12.71 -8.16 23.53
N HIS A 346 13.62 -9.08 23.24
CA HIS A 346 14.94 -9.10 23.87
C HIS A 346 15.70 -7.79 23.64
N ALA A 347 15.80 -7.29 22.40
CA ALA A 347 16.48 -6.04 22.09
C ALA A 347 15.88 -4.84 22.86
N ARG A 348 14.55 -4.76 22.96
CA ARG A 348 13.85 -3.73 23.75
C ARG A 348 14.14 -3.85 25.23
N ARG A 349 14.13 -5.05 25.79
CA ARG A 349 14.47 -5.25 27.21
C ARG A 349 15.89 -4.79 27.53
N GLN A 350 16.84 -5.05 26.63
CA GLN A 350 18.21 -4.59 26.81
C GLN A 350 18.32 -3.04 26.85
N THR A 351 17.30 -2.29 26.38
CA THR A 351 17.23 -0.82 26.49
C THR A 351 16.68 -0.32 27.83
N GLU A 352 16.13 -1.18 28.69
CA GLU A 352 15.58 -0.77 29.99
C GLU A 352 16.65 -0.23 30.94
N GLY A 353 17.91 -0.61 30.73
CA GLY A 353 19.07 -0.04 31.44
C GLY A 353 19.54 1.32 30.90
N ASP A 354 19.09 1.72 29.71
CA ASP A 354 19.42 3.01 29.10
C ASP A 354 18.41 4.09 29.59
N PRO A 355 18.80 5.37 29.72
CA PRO A 355 17.88 6.44 30.13
C PRO A 355 16.68 6.54 29.17
N ALA A 356 15.47 6.68 29.72
CA ALA A 356 14.24 6.80 28.90
C ALA A 356 14.32 7.93 27.86
N THR A 357 15.01 9.03 28.20
CA THR A 357 15.26 10.16 27.30
C THR A 357 16.16 9.80 26.11
N GLU A 358 17.10 8.87 26.29
CA GLU A 358 17.95 8.37 25.20
C GLU A 358 17.15 7.46 24.26
N ASN A 359 16.33 6.56 24.81
CA ASN A 359 15.45 5.70 24.04
C ASN A 359 14.43 6.53 23.23
N GLU A 360 13.84 7.54 23.86
CA GLU A 360 12.96 8.49 23.18
C GLU A 360 13.69 9.23 22.04
N ALA A 361 14.93 9.68 22.27
CA ALA A 361 15.73 10.34 21.24
C ALA A 361 16.08 9.42 20.06
N VAL A 362 16.27 8.11 20.30
CA VAL A 362 16.46 7.11 19.23
C VAL A 362 15.22 7.02 18.36
N VAL A 363 14.04 6.82 18.96
CA VAL A 363 12.77 6.74 18.23
C VAL A 363 12.53 8.03 17.45
N ARG A 364 12.79 9.17 18.07
CA ARG A 364 12.65 10.48 17.45
C ARG A 364 13.53 10.62 16.19
N ARG A 365 14.82 10.23 16.26
CA ARG A 365 15.71 10.27 15.08
C ARG A 365 15.21 9.42 13.93
N VAL A 366 14.64 8.24 14.21
CA VAL A 366 14.07 7.37 13.18
C VAL A 366 12.85 8.03 12.51
N VAL A 367 11.94 8.58 13.31
CA VAL A 367 10.76 9.31 12.80
C VAL A 367 11.18 10.53 11.99
N GLU A 368 12.16 11.31 12.46
CA GLU A 368 12.68 12.47 11.76
C GLU A 368 13.34 12.08 10.43
N TRP A 369 14.09 10.96 10.41
CA TRP A 369 14.67 10.42 9.18
C TRP A 369 13.60 10.02 8.14
N TYR A 370 12.53 9.35 8.60
CA TYR A 370 11.41 9.00 7.73
C TYR A 370 10.70 10.24 7.16
N LEU A 371 10.49 11.26 8.00
CA LEU A 371 9.93 12.53 7.57
C LEU A 371 10.82 13.22 6.53
N ASP A 372 12.13 13.32 6.79
CA ASP A 372 13.07 13.95 5.87
C ASP A 372 13.08 13.24 4.51
N ARG A 373 13.09 11.90 4.52
CA ARG A 373 12.98 11.10 3.29
C ARG A 373 11.63 11.31 2.59
N ALA A 374 10.51 11.29 3.31
CA ALA A 374 9.18 11.52 2.73
C ALA A 374 9.05 12.92 2.11
N VAL A 375 9.63 13.95 2.73
CA VAL A 375 9.68 15.32 2.20
C VAL A 375 10.44 15.35 0.87
N THR A 376 11.62 14.72 0.80
CA THR A 376 12.40 14.67 -0.45
C THR A 376 11.69 13.87 -1.54
N ALA A 377 10.93 12.83 -1.16
CA ALA A 377 10.12 12.06 -2.07
C ALA A 377 8.94 12.91 -2.62
N ASP A 378 8.19 13.63 -1.78
CA ASP A 378 7.10 14.52 -2.21
C ASP A 378 7.59 15.62 -3.17
N LEU A 379 8.80 16.17 -2.92
CA LEU A 379 9.43 17.14 -3.82
C LEU A 379 9.65 16.56 -5.24
N ALA A 380 10.08 15.31 -5.34
CA ALA A 380 10.31 14.64 -6.63
C ALA A 380 9.00 14.17 -7.30
N VAL A 381 7.98 13.80 -6.52
CA VAL A 381 6.70 13.29 -7.03
C VAL A 381 5.81 14.41 -7.57
N VAL A 382 5.70 15.54 -6.87
CA VAL A 382 4.85 16.67 -7.30
C VAL A 382 5.59 18.00 -7.25
N PRO A 383 6.52 18.29 -8.19
CA PRO A 383 7.42 19.45 -8.13
C PRO A 383 6.74 20.81 -7.92
N ASP A 384 5.57 21.03 -8.51
CA ASP A 384 4.85 22.32 -8.48
C ASP A 384 3.84 22.47 -7.33
N ARG A 385 3.78 21.52 -6.40
CA ARG A 385 2.85 21.58 -5.26
C ARG A 385 3.27 22.64 -4.25
N PRO A 386 2.36 23.53 -3.78
CA PRO A 386 2.61 24.36 -2.62
C PRO A 386 2.69 23.49 -1.36
N ARG A 387 3.83 23.46 -0.66
CA ARG A 387 4.02 22.66 0.56
C ARG A 387 4.04 23.52 1.82
N LEU A 388 3.86 22.88 2.98
CA LEU A 388 3.85 23.52 4.29
C LEU A 388 4.84 22.82 5.22
N GLY A 389 5.56 23.61 6.02
CA GLY A 389 6.41 23.11 7.10
C GLY A 389 7.90 23.39 6.90
N PRO A 390 8.65 23.64 7.98
CA PRO A 390 10.06 24.01 7.92
C PRO A 390 10.96 22.92 7.30
N ARG A 391 10.57 21.65 7.38
CA ARG A 391 11.37 20.52 6.86
C ARG A 391 11.58 20.60 5.34
N TYR A 392 10.65 21.17 4.58
CA TYR A 392 10.82 21.40 3.14
C TYR A 392 11.92 22.41 2.82
N ALA A 393 12.17 23.40 3.70
CA ALA A 393 13.16 24.43 3.45
C ALA A 393 14.61 23.93 3.62
N SER A 394 14.81 22.88 4.42
CA SER A 394 16.11 22.25 4.68
C SER A 394 16.31 20.94 3.92
N ALA A 395 15.39 20.57 3.02
CA ALA A 395 15.43 19.29 2.33
C ALA A 395 16.60 19.20 1.35
N VAL A 396 17.38 18.12 1.45
CA VAL A 396 18.44 17.80 0.50
C VAL A 396 17.91 16.75 -0.47
N ALA A 397 17.97 17.01 -1.78
CA ALA A 397 17.43 16.12 -2.79
C ALA A 397 18.02 14.70 -2.66
N ALA A 398 17.13 13.71 -2.54
CA ALA A 398 17.50 12.29 -2.45
C ALA A 398 16.94 11.46 -3.61
N PHE A 399 16.07 12.04 -4.43
CA PHE A 399 15.43 11.41 -5.58
C PHE A 399 15.49 12.37 -6.77
N ASP A 400 15.91 11.88 -7.92
CA ASP A 400 16.03 12.68 -9.14
C ASP A 400 14.70 12.82 -9.89
N HIS A 401 13.80 11.84 -9.74
CA HIS A 401 12.51 11.80 -10.44
C HIS A 401 11.45 11.02 -9.65
N ALA A 402 10.18 11.17 -10.06
CA ALA A 402 9.02 10.69 -9.32
C ALA A 402 8.95 9.16 -9.13
N ALA A 403 9.35 8.36 -10.13
CA ALA A 403 9.22 6.90 -10.07
C ALA A 403 9.94 6.23 -8.87
N PRO A 404 11.26 6.40 -8.65
CA PRO A 404 11.97 5.82 -7.51
C PRO A 404 11.48 6.39 -6.17
N ALA A 405 11.00 7.64 -6.15
CA ALA A 405 10.39 8.22 -4.96
C ALA A 405 9.06 7.53 -4.60
N LEU A 406 8.21 7.24 -5.59
CA LEU A 406 6.96 6.49 -5.40
C LEU A 406 7.23 5.05 -4.97
N ASP A 407 8.24 4.39 -5.54
CA ASP A 407 8.58 3.01 -5.18
C ASP A 407 9.16 2.92 -3.77
N TRP A 408 9.96 3.92 -3.35
CA TRP A 408 10.41 4.04 -1.96
C TRP A 408 9.25 4.29 -1.00
N LEU A 409 8.34 5.23 -1.31
CA LEU A 409 7.17 5.52 -0.49
C LEU A 409 6.26 4.29 -0.35
N GLU A 410 6.11 3.49 -1.41
CA GLU A 410 5.38 2.22 -1.37
C GLU A 410 6.06 1.21 -0.44
N THR A 411 7.38 1.06 -0.60
CA THR A 411 8.23 0.14 0.18
C THR A 411 8.27 0.49 1.67
N GLU A 412 8.22 1.78 2.01
CA GLU A 412 8.28 2.29 3.38
C GLU A 412 6.91 2.70 3.93
N ARG A 413 5.81 2.50 3.18
CA ARG A 413 4.45 2.93 3.53
C ARG A 413 4.07 2.53 4.96
N ALA A 414 4.23 1.25 5.29
CA ALA A 414 3.91 0.74 6.62
C ALA A 414 4.75 1.42 7.72
N ASN A 415 6.03 1.67 7.47
CA ASN A 415 6.94 2.30 8.42
C ASN A 415 6.66 3.80 8.60
N LEU A 416 6.25 4.49 7.54
CA LEU A 416 5.79 5.89 7.60
C LEU A 416 4.50 6.02 8.42
N VAL A 417 3.53 5.13 8.19
CA VAL A 417 2.29 5.10 8.98
C VAL A 417 2.60 4.79 10.46
N GLN A 418 3.49 3.84 10.75
CA GLN A 418 3.94 3.59 12.13
C GLN A 418 4.62 4.81 12.74
N SER A 419 5.47 5.49 11.99
CA SER A 419 6.20 6.66 12.49
C SER A 419 5.26 7.82 12.81
N ILE A 420 4.18 8.00 12.03
CA ILE A 420 3.11 8.96 12.31
C ILE A 420 2.39 8.62 13.61
N ARG A 421 2.02 7.35 13.83
CA ARG A 421 1.35 6.90 15.05
C ARG A 421 2.24 7.07 16.28
N GLU A 422 3.47 6.60 16.21
CA GLU A 422 4.46 6.74 17.28
C GLU A 422 4.70 8.22 17.64
N ALA A 423 4.77 9.10 16.63
CA ALA A 423 4.89 10.54 16.85
C ALA A 423 3.63 11.13 17.50
N ALA A 424 2.43 10.71 17.09
CA ALA A 424 1.17 11.17 17.64
C ALA A 424 1.00 10.77 19.11
N ASP A 425 1.27 9.51 19.44
CA ASP A 425 1.15 8.95 20.80
C ASP A 425 2.11 9.62 21.79
N ARG A 426 3.30 10.03 21.30
CA ARG A 426 4.29 10.77 22.09
C ARG A 426 4.05 12.29 22.13
N GLY A 427 3.03 12.79 21.45
CA GLY A 427 2.74 14.22 21.39
C GLY A 427 3.71 15.04 20.51
N TRP A 428 4.44 14.41 19.60
CA TRP A 428 5.28 15.09 18.62
C TRP A 428 4.45 15.59 17.44
N HIS A 429 3.52 16.51 17.76
CA HIS A 429 2.49 16.97 16.83
C HIS A 429 3.08 17.55 15.54
N ALA A 430 4.15 18.35 15.65
CA ALA A 430 4.85 18.92 14.51
C ALA A 430 5.42 17.87 13.54
N LEU A 431 5.93 16.74 14.03
CA LEU A 431 6.42 15.65 13.17
C LEU A 431 5.26 14.91 12.52
N THR A 432 4.19 14.69 13.27
CA THR A 432 3.00 13.96 12.81
C THR A 432 2.35 14.67 11.62
N TRP A 433 2.03 15.95 11.74
CA TRP A 433 1.33 16.67 10.68
C TRP A 433 2.22 16.93 9.46
N GLN A 434 3.53 17.17 9.65
CA GLN A 434 4.46 17.34 8.52
C GLN A 434 4.65 16.04 7.73
N THR A 435 4.66 14.89 8.40
CA THR A 435 4.76 13.59 7.72
C THR A 435 3.48 13.32 6.93
N ALA A 436 2.31 13.62 7.51
CA ALA A 436 1.04 13.53 6.79
C ALA A 436 0.99 14.44 5.55
N GLU A 437 1.48 15.69 5.65
CA GLU A 437 1.58 16.62 4.52
C GLU A 437 2.49 16.08 3.41
N ALA A 438 3.59 15.40 3.76
CA ALA A 438 4.54 14.79 2.82
C ALA A 438 4.01 13.53 2.14
N MET A 439 3.10 12.77 2.77
CA MET A 439 2.52 11.58 2.15
C MET A 439 1.42 11.88 1.12
N PHE A 440 0.94 13.12 1.03
CA PHE A 440 -0.17 13.47 0.13
C PHE A 440 0.15 13.21 -1.36
N GLY A 441 1.35 13.57 -1.81
CA GLY A 441 1.78 13.33 -3.20
C GLY A 441 1.73 11.85 -3.56
N PHE A 442 2.12 10.98 -2.64
CA PHE A 442 2.03 9.52 -2.77
C PHE A 442 0.58 9.05 -2.93
N PHE A 443 -0.33 9.50 -2.06
CA PHE A 443 -1.73 9.08 -2.11
C PHE A 443 -2.46 9.50 -3.38
N LEU A 444 -2.11 10.66 -3.95
CA LEU A 444 -2.64 11.09 -5.25
C LEU A 444 -2.26 10.15 -6.41
N HIS A 445 -1.16 9.40 -6.30
CA HIS A 445 -0.67 8.50 -7.35
C HIS A 445 -1.00 7.04 -7.12
N ARG A 446 -0.90 6.56 -5.87
CA ARG A 446 -1.07 5.14 -5.53
C ARG A 446 -2.44 4.79 -4.95
N HIS A 447 -3.26 5.79 -4.58
CA HIS A 447 -4.65 5.61 -4.15
C HIS A 447 -4.85 4.63 -2.98
N HIS A 448 -3.93 4.55 -2.02
CA HIS A 448 -4.14 3.82 -0.76
C HIS A 448 -5.16 4.56 0.12
N ILE A 449 -6.45 4.40 -0.17
CA ILE A 449 -7.53 5.24 0.38
C ILE A 449 -7.62 5.13 1.91
N ALA A 450 -7.46 3.92 2.47
CA ALA A 450 -7.55 3.69 3.91
C ALA A 450 -6.43 4.42 4.67
N ASP A 451 -5.19 4.25 4.23
CA ASP A 451 -4.03 4.95 4.79
C ASP A 451 -4.14 6.46 4.63
N TRP A 452 -4.59 6.93 3.45
CA TRP A 452 -4.78 8.35 3.21
C TRP A 452 -5.73 8.95 4.27
N ILE A 453 -6.89 8.35 4.48
CA ILE A 453 -7.85 8.81 5.49
C ILE A 453 -7.19 8.80 6.88
N ALA A 454 -6.59 7.69 7.29
CA ALA A 454 -5.98 7.57 8.62
C ALA A 454 -4.84 8.57 8.86
N VAL A 455 -3.95 8.75 7.87
CA VAL A 455 -2.81 9.66 7.94
C VAL A 455 -3.26 11.11 7.93
N SER A 456 -4.20 11.49 7.06
CA SER A 456 -4.72 12.87 7.03
C SER A 456 -5.52 13.21 8.29
N GLU A 457 -6.26 12.26 8.87
CA GLU A 457 -6.97 12.44 10.14
C GLU A 457 -6.00 12.66 11.31
N ALA A 458 -5.00 11.78 11.47
CA ALA A 458 -3.95 11.92 12.48
C ALA A 458 -3.17 13.24 12.31
N GLY A 459 -2.84 13.61 11.07
CA GLY A 459 -2.17 14.86 10.75
C GLY A 459 -3.01 16.08 11.09
N ALA A 460 -4.30 16.09 10.74
CA ALA A 460 -5.19 17.21 11.03
C ALA A 460 -5.41 17.40 12.54
N GLU A 461 -5.50 16.31 13.29
CA GLU A 461 -5.59 16.36 14.74
C GLU A 461 -4.28 16.82 15.38
N ALA A 462 -3.13 16.33 14.90
CA ALA A 462 -1.84 16.81 15.35
C ALA A 462 -1.65 18.31 15.05
N ALA A 463 -2.03 18.79 13.87
CA ALA A 463 -1.97 20.23 13.55
C ALA A 463 -2.87 21.07 14.46
N ARG A 464 -4.03 20.53 14.90
CA ARG A 464 -4.90 21.19 15.89
C ARG A 464 -4.21 21.29 17.26
N LEU A 465 -3.56 20.21 17.70
CA LEU A 465 -2.83 20.14 18.97
C LEU A 465 -1.54 20.97 18.96
N ASP A 466 -0.91 21.13 17.80
CA ASP A 466 0.25 22.01 17.55
C ASP A 466 -0.15 23.49 17.35
N HIS A 467 -1.45 23.81 17.44
CA HIS A 467 -2.01 25.14 17.20
C HIS A 467 -1.66 25.74 15.82
N HIS A 468 -1.50 24.88 14.80
CA HIS A 468 -1.12 25.29 13.45
C HIS A 468 -2.34 25.28 12.50
N ALA A 469 -3.19 26.31 12.59
CA ALA A 469 -4.48 26.39 11.89
C ALA A 469 -4.39 26.20 10.36
N VAL A 470 -3.37 26.75 9.69
CA VAL A 470 -3.14 26.57 8.25
C VAL A 470 -2.87 25.10 7.88
N ALA A 471 -2.09 24.39 8.70
CA ALA A 471 -1.80 22.97 8.52
C ALA A 471 -3.06 22.14 8.75
N GLN A 472 -3.83 22.47 9.80
CA GLN A 472 -5.09 21.82 10.10
C GLN A 472 -6.09 21.96 8.94
N SER A 473 -6.32 23.18 8.44
CA SER A 473 -7.20 23.42 7.29
C SER A 473 -6.76 22.61 6.08
N ARG A 474 -5.45 22.59 5.78
CA ARG A 474 -4.90 21.85 4.66
C ARG A 474 -5.08 20.34 4.79
N LEU A 475 -4.77 19.75 5.94
CA LEU A 475 -4.89 18.30 6.17
C LEU A 475 -6.36 17.86 6.20
N ARG A 476 -7.27 18.71 6.68
CA ARG A 476 -8.73 18.51 6.55
C ARG A 476 -9.17 18.50 5.08
N MET A 477 -8.63 19.37 4.25
CA MET A 477 -8.87 19.33 2.79
C MET A 477 -8.35 18.03 2.16
N GLN A 478 -7.20 17.52 2.59
CA GLN A 478 -6.65 16.24 2.10
C GLN A 478 -7.51 15.06 2.53
N LEU A 479 -7.95 15.04 3.79
CA LEU A 479 -8.88 14.05 4.34
C LEU A 479 -10.20 14.04 3.56
N ALA A 480 -10.74 15.22 3.22
CA ALA A 480 -11.92 15.31 2.39
C ALA A 480 -11.74 14.66 1.01
N ILE A 481 -10.58 14.84 0.38
CA ILE A 481 -10.28 14.18 -0.90
C ILE A 481 -10.19 12.65 -0.70
N GLY A 482 -9.58 12.17 0.39
CA GLY A 482 -9.61 10.75 0.76
C GLY A 482 -11.03 10.21 0.87
N TYR A 483 -11.92 10.92 1.57
CA TYR A 483 -13.33 10.56 1.68
C TYR A 483 -14.08 10.57 0.34
N LEU A 484 -13.81 11.53 -0.54
CA LEU A 484 -14.41 11.55 -1.88
C LEU A 484 -14.00 10.34 -2.72
N ASN A 485 -12.73 9.92 -2.64
CA ASN A 485 -12.25 8.69 -3.30
C ASN A 485 -12.88 7.44 -2.68
N ALA A 486 -13.16 7.46 -1.37
CA ALA A 486 -13.92 6.41 -0.69
C ALA A 486 -15.44 6.46 -0.94
N GLY A 487 -15.94 7.38 -1.77
CA GLY A 487 -17.38 7.58 -2.01
C GLY A 487 -18.16 8.18 -0.82
N ARG A 488 -17.47 8.59 0.25
CA ARG A 488 -18.02 9.13 1.50
C ARG A 488 -18.24 10.65 1.40
N GLN A 489 -19.20 11.05 0.57
CA GLN A 489 -19.41 12.47 0.22
C GLN A 489 -19.83 13.35 1.42
N GLU A 490 -20.64 12.83 2.33
CA GLU A 490 -21.08 13.57 3.51
C GLU A 490 -19.92 13.84 4.48
N ASP A 491 -19.06 12.84 4.69
CA ASP A 491 -17.84 13.00 5.48
C ASP A 491 -16.92 14.04 4.84
N ALA A 492 -16.70 13.95 3.53
CA ALA A 492 -15.92 14.94 2.81
C ALA A 492 -16.49 16.36 2.98
N SER A 493 -17.80 16.54 2.88
CA SER A 493 -18.44 17.85 3.06
C SER A 493 -18.18 18.43 4.45
N ARG A 494 -18.25 17.61 5.51
CA ARG A 494 -17.94 18.04 6.88
C ARG A 494 -16.51 18.54 7.01
N GLU A 495 -15.55 17.77 6.49
CA GLU A 495 -14.14 18.12 6.56
C GLU A 495 -13.81 19.39 5.76
N VAL A 496 -14.41 19.57 4.56
CA VAL A 496 -14.22 20.81 3.78
C VAL A 496 -14.83 22.01 4.49
N SER A 497 -16.01 21.87 5.12
CA SER A 497 -16.62 22.96 5.90
C SER A 497 -15.73 23.38 7.08
N THR A 498 -15.17 22.41 7.82
CA THR A 498 -14.20 22.73 8.88
C THR A 498 -12.96 23.41 8.33
N ALA A 499 -12.42 22.95 7.20
CA ALA A 499 -11.27 23.58 6.56
C ALA A 499 -11.56 25.03 6.12
N LEU A 500 -12.77 25.29 5.62
CA LEU A 500 -13.25 26.62 5.23
C LEU A 500 -13.30 27.56 6.45
N GLU A 501 -13.93 27.15 7.55
CA GLU A 501 -14.02 27.95 8.77
C GLU A 501 -12.63 28.33 9.31
N LEU A 502 -11.69 27.38 9.29
CA LEU A 502 -10.31 27.63 9.72
C LEU A 502 -9.61 28.63 8.79
N ALA A 503 -9.76 28.46 7.47
CA ALA A 503 -9.16 29.37 6.50
C ALA A 503 -9.75 30.79 6.59
N GLU A 504 -11.06 30.92 6.86
CA GLU A 504 -11.71 32.21 7.06
C GLU A 504 -11.20 32.92 8.33
N ARG A 505 -11.02 32.18 9.44
CA ARG A 505 -10.47 32.74 10.70
C ARG A 505 -9.03 33.24 10.55
N GLU A 506 -8.19 32.50 9.82
CA GLU A 506 -6.79 32.87 9.58
C GLU A 506 -6.61 33.91 8.45
N GLY A 507 -7.69 34.27 7.75
CA GLY A 507 -7.62 35.19 6.61
C GLY A 507 -6.90 34.60 5.39
N ASP A 508 -6.73 33.27 5.30
CA ASP A 508 -6.15 32.60 4.14
C ASP A 508 -7.17 32.52 2.99
N ARG A 509 -7.29 33.65 2.28
CA ARG A 509 -8.23 33.79 1.16
C ARG A 509 -8.03 32.73 0.07
N ALA A 510 -6.80 32.27 -0.15
CA ALA A 510 -6.51 31.25 -1.14
C ALA A 510 -7.12 29.88 -0.77
N SER A 511 -6.99 29.50 0.50
CA SER A 511 -7.59 28.27 1.02
C SER A 511 -9.11 28.37 1.11
N VAL A 512 -9.67 29.55 1.45
CA VAL A 512 -11.12 29.81 1.41
C VAL A 512 -11.70 29.56 0.02
N ALA A 513 -11.10 30.13 -1.04
CA ALA A 513 -11.54 29.92 -2.42
C ALA A 513 -11.47 28.43 -2.82
N THR A 514 -10.42 27.73 -2.38
CA THR A 514 -10.24 26.30 -2.65
C THR A 514 -11.31 25.46 -1.97
N ALA A 515 -11.62 25.72 -0.69
CA ALA A 515 -12.64 25.00 0.07
C ALA A 515 -14.05 25.24 -0.50
N LEU A 516 -14.41 26.49 -0.80
CA LEU A 516 -15.68 26.83 -1.45
C LEU A 516 -15.86 26.10 -2.78
N ARG A 517 -14.81 26.04 -3.61
CA ARG A 517 -14.85 25.29 -4.86
C ARG A 517 -15.06 23.79 -4.66
N GLN A 518 -14.53 23.19 -3.59
CA GLN A 518 -14.79 21.77 -3.30
C GLN A 518 -16.20 21.56 -2.77
N LEU A 519 -16.71 22.42 -1.88
CA LEU A 519 -18.12 22.37 -1.44
C LEU A 519 -19.07 22.45 -2.64
N GLY A 520 -18.85 23.41 -3.54
CA GLY A 520 -19.70 23.53 -4.73
C GLY A 520 -19.65 22.29 -5.64
N ARG A 521 -18.49 21.62 -5.75
CA ARG A 521 -18.40 20.35 -6.49
C ARG A 521 -19.17 19.23 -5.79
N ILE A 522 -19.14 19.18 -4.46
CA ILE A 522 -19.86 18.18 -3.66
C ILE A 522 -21.37 18.42 -3.78
N SER A 523 -21.84 19.64 -3.55
CA SER A 523 -23.27 20.01 -3.66
C SER A 523 -23.84 19.69 -5.04
N ARG A 524 -23.13 20.04 -6.12
CA ARG A 524 -23.59 19.74 -7.47
C ARG A 524 -23.71 18.23 -7.73
N LYS A 525 -22.75 17.42 -7.23
CA LYS A 525 -22.80 15.96 -7.36
C LYS A 525 -23.93 15.33 -6.53
N GLN A 526 -24.36 16.00 -5.46
CA GLN A 526 -25.51 15.60 -4.64
C GLN A 526 -26.86 16.04 -5.23
N GLY A 527 -26.87 16.74 -6.36
CA GLY A 527 -28.09 17.24 -6.99
C GLY A 527 -28.59 18.57 -6.42
N ASP A 528 -27.73 19.34 -5.76
CA ASP A 528 -28.00 20.70 -5.28
C ASP A 528 -27.12 21.73 -6.04
N PRO A 529 -27.49 22.03 -7.31
CA PRO A 529 -26.75 23.00 -8.12
C PRO A 529 -26.95 24.46 -7.67
N GLU A 530 -28.03 24.77 -6.93
CA GLU A 530 -28.26 26.09 -6.33
C GLU A 530 -27.18 26.43 -5.29
N SER A 531 -26.97 25.58 -4.28
CA SER A 531 -25.89 25.81 -3.30
C SER A 531 -24.53 25.81 -3.97
N ALA A 532 -24.33 24.94 -4.97
CA ALA A 532 -23.08 24.90 -5.73
C ALA A 532 -22.76 26.26 -6.40
N LEU A 533 -23.76 26.86 -7.02
CA LEU A 533 -23.65 28.16 -7.67
C LEU A 533 -23.27 29.27 -6.69
N GLU A 534 -23.83 29.27 -5.47
CA GLU A 534 -23.46 30.23 -4.42
C GLU A 534 -21.98 30.08 -4.04
N TYR A 535 -21.53 28.85 -3.76
CA TYR A 535 -20.14 28.59 -3.41
C TYR A 535 -19.17 28.99 -4.52
N PHE A 536 -19.48 28.68 -5.78
CA PHE A 536 -18.62 29.05 -6.90
C PHE A 536 -18.54 30.56 -7.12
N ARG A 537 -19.64 31.32 -6.92
CA ARG A 537 -19.63 32.79 -6.99
C ARG A 537 -18.78 33.41 -5.89
N ARG A 538 -18.88 32.91 -4.65
CA ARG A 538 -18.02 33.35 -3.55
C ARG A 538 -16.54 33.07 -3.86
N ALA A 539 -16.23 31.89 -4.39
CA ALA A 539 -14.87 31.54 -4.80
C ALA A 539 -14.36 32.46 -5.92
N LEU A 540 -15.17 32.73 -6.95
CA LEU A 540 -14.84 33.66 -8.04
C LEU A 540 -14.47 35.04 -7.50
N GLY A 541 -15.30 35.63 -6.62
CA GLY A 541 -15.02 36.95 -6.04
C GLY A 541 -13.69 37.00 -5.29
N ILE A 542 -13.27 35.90 -4.66
CA ILE A 542 -11.98 35.82 -3.98
C ILE A 542 -10.83 35.70 -5.00
N GLU A 543 -10.93 34.80 -5.98
CA GLU A 543 -9.89 34.63 -7.01
C GLU A 543 -9.66 35.93 -7.78
N SER A 544 -10.74 36.66 -8.12
CA SER A 544 -10.67 37.99 -8.76
C SER A 544 -9.95 39.01 -7.89
N ALA A 545 -10.27 39.07 -6.60
CA ALA A 545 -9.62 39.99 -5.68
C ALA A 545 -8.14 39.66 -5.43
N LEU A 546 -7.73 38.40 -5.63
CA LEU A 546 -6.34 37.95 -5.56
C LEU A 546 -5.59 38.10 -6.90
N GLY A 547 -6.26 38.53 -7.98
CA GLY A 547 -5.67 38.62 -9.32
C GLY A 547 -5.28 37.27 -9.91
N ARG A 548 -5.90 36.18 -9.45
CA ARG A 548 -5.57 34.81 -9.85
C ARG A 548 -6.37 34.42 -11.08
N ARG A 549 -5.91 34.91 -12.22
CA ARG A 549 -6.61 34.80 -13.51
C ARG A 549 -7.00 33.36 -13.91
N ARG A 550 -6.14 32.38 -13.64
CA ARG A 550 -6.46 30.96 -13.86
C ARG A 550 -7.57 30.46 -12.92
N GLY A 551 -7.56 30.90 -11.66
CA GLY A 551 -8.59 30.57 -10.67
C GLY A 551 -9.95 31.15 -11.06
N GLU A 552 -9.98 32.40 -11.53
CA GLU A 552 -11.19 33.04 -12.07
C GLU A 552 -11.80 32.23 -13.21
N ALA A 553 -10.99 31.85 -14.21
CA ALA A 553 -11.45 31.06 -15.35
C ALA A 553 -12.04 29.71 -14.92
N LEU A 554 -11.40 29.03 -13.95
CA LEU A 554 -11.91 27.79 -13.41
C LEU A 554 -13.23 28.00 -12.65
N ALA A 555 -13.39 29.09 -11.91
CA ALA A 555 -14.61 29.42 -11.19
C ALA A 555 -15.77 29.73 -12.15
N HIS A 556 -15.54 30.54 -13.19
CA HIS A 556 -16.49 30.78 -14.28
C HIS A 556 -16.96 29.46 -14.93
N ARG A 557 -16.03 28.54 -15.19
CA ARG A 557 -16.37 27.22 -15.73
C ARG A 557 -17.32 26.45 -14.81
N ARG A 558 -17.05 26.45 -13.50
CA ARG A 558 -17.88 25.77 -12.50
C ARG A 558 -19.26 26.41 -12.34
N ILE A 559 -19.34 27.74 -12.40
CA ILE A 559 -20.59 28.50 -12.42
C ILE A 559 -21.43 28.09 -13.63
N GLY A 560 -20.83 28.05 -14.82
CA GLY A 560 -21.51 27.64 -16.04
C GLY A 560 -22.02 26.20 -16.02
N GLU A 561 -21.24 25.27 -15.43
CA GLU A 561 -21.72 23.90 -15.18
C GLU A 561 -22.97 23.88 -14.28
N ALA A 562 -22.95 24.61 -13.16
CA ALA A 562 -24.09 24.67 -12.24
C ALA A 562 -25.32 25.35 -12.89
N LEU A 563 -25.12 26.40 -13.68
CA LEU A 563 -26.21 27.05 -14.43
C LEU A 563 -26.82 26.14 -15.50
N THR A 564 -25.99 25.30 -16.13
CA THR A 564 -26.47 24.29 -17.09
C THR A 564 -27.35 23.26 -16.39
N ASP A 565 -26.95 22.78 -15.22
CA ASP A 565 -27.73 21.83 -14.40
C ASP A 565 -29.06 22.45 -13.92
N LEU A 566 -29.11 23.78 -13.73
CA LEU A 566 -30.31 24.55 -13.39
C LEU A 566 -31.21 24.89 -14.59
N GLY A 567 -30.82 24.53 -15.82
CA GLY A 567 -31.54 24.90 -17.04
C GLY A 567 -31.41 26.37 -17.45
N ARG A 568 -30.51 27.15 -16.83
CA ARG A 568 -30.26 28.57 -17.13
C ARG A 568 -29.21 28.69 -18.24
N HIS A 569 -29.55 28.22 -19.42
CA HIS A 569 -28.58 27.97 -20.49
C HIS A 569 -27.93 29.25 -21.05
N GLU A 570 -28.65 30.38 -21.17
CA GLU A 570 -28.06 31.64 -21.64
C GLU A 570 -27.00 32.18 -20.68
N ASP A 571 -27.30 32.16 -19.37
CA ASP A 571 -26.34 32.56 -18.34
C ASP A 571 -25.13 31.62 -18.33
N ALA A 572 -25.36 30.32 -18.52
CA ALA A 572 -24.30 29.32 -18.57
C ALA A 572 -23.33 29.58 -19.74
N VAL A 573 -23.87 29.89 -20.93
CA VAL A 573 -23.07 30.23 -22.12
C VAL A 573 -22.22 31.47 -21.88
N ALA A 574 -22.77 32.51 -21.24
CA ALA A 574 -22.01 33.73 -20.94
C ALA A 574 -20.79 33.43 -20.03
N GLU A 575 -21.02 32.71 -18.93
CA GLU A 575 -19.99 32.35 -17.96
C GLU A 575 -18.90 31.44 -18.57
N LEU A 576 -19.31 30.45 -19.36
CA LEU A 576 -18.37 29.54 -20.04
C LEU A 576 -17.59 30.24 -21.15
N THR A 577 -18.18 31.23 -21.82
CA THR A 577 -17.47 32.07 -22.80
C THR A 577 -16.40 32.92 -22.14
N THR A 578 -16.70 33.53 -20.98
CA THR A 578 -15.70 34.26 -20.19
C THR A 578 -14.56 33.31 -19.77
N SER A 579 -14.89 32.12 -19.27
CA SER A 579 -13.89 31.11 -18.93
C SER A 579 -12.99 30.75 -20.12
N ALA A 580 -13.58 30.53 -21.31
CA ALA A 580 -12.85 30.19 -22.52
C ALA A 580 -11.91 31.33 -22.96
N SER A 581 -12.37 32.59 -22.93
CA SER A 581 -11.53 33.76 -23.24
C SER A 581 -10.30 33.81 -22.35
N ILE A 582 -10.49 33.66 -21.04
CA ILE A 582 -9.38 33.71 -20.08
C ILE A 582 -8.41 32.54 -20.28
N MET A 583 -8.91 31.33 -20.51
CA MET A 583 -8.04 30.17 -20.77
C MET A 583 -7.23 30.33 -22.07
N ALA A 584 -7.80 30.97 -23.10
CA ALA A 584 -7.10 31.31 -24.33
C ALA A 584 -6.02 32.37 -24.09
N GLU A 585 -6.32 33.45 -23.35
CA GLU A 585 -5.35 34.48 -22.95
C GLU A 585 -4.15 33.89 -22.20
N LEU A 586 -4.38 32.89 -21.34
CA LEU A 586 -3.36 32.20 -20.55
C LEU A 586 -2.67 31.05 -21.27
N ASN A 587 -2.96 30.82 -22.57
CA ASN A 587 -2.46 29.71 -23.37
C ASN A 587 -2.66 28.33 -22.71
N GLN A 588 -3.77 28.15 -21.98
CA GLN A 588 -4.11 26.89 -21.32
C GLN A 588 -4.87 25.98 -22.29
N VAL A 589 -4.18 25.42 -23.29
CA VAL A 589 -4.79 24.67 -24.41
C VAL A 589 -5.72 23.55 -23.95
N LEU A 590 -5.29 22.72 -23.00
CA LEU A 590 -6.10 21.62 -22.47
C LEU A 590 -7.34 22.12 -21.69
N GLU A 591 -7.18 23.12 -20.83
CA GLU A 591 -8.31 23.66 -20.07
C GLU A 591 -9.31 24.39 -20.97
N LEU A 592 -8.84 25.07 -22.02
CA LEU A 592 -9.69 25.68 -23.04
C LEU A 592 -10.55 24.62 -23.75
N ALA A 593 -9.95 23.50 -24.15
CA ALA A 593 -10.71 22.39 -24.74
C ALA A 593 -11.75 21.81 -23.76
N ARG A 594 -11.42 21.72 -22.46
CA ARG A 594 -12.38 21.29 -21.42
C ARG A 594 -13.55 22.27 -21.28
N VAL A 595 -13.27 23.57 -21.27
CA VAL A 595 -14.32 24.60 -21.24
C VAL A 595 -15.21 24.52 -22.47
N ARG A 596 -14.64 24.39 -23.67
CA ARG A 596 -15.39 24.26 -24.93
C ARG A 596 -16.33 23.05 -24.94
N THR A 597 -15.87 21.92 -24.42
CA THR A 597 -16.67 20.70 -24.28
C THR A 597 -17.88 20.95 -23.38
N VAL A 598 -17.67 21.59 -22.23
CA VAL A 598 -18.77 21.94 -21.31
C VAL A 598 -19.70 23.01 -21.89
N LEU A 599 -19.16 24.00 -22.62
CA LEU A 599 -19.92 25.06 -23.28
C LEU A 599 -20.87 24.50 -24.36
N ALA A 600 -20.49 23.42 -25.04
CA ALA A 600 -21.34 22.81 -26.05
C ALA A 600 -22.70 22.31 -25.49
N VAL A 601 -22.75 21.92 -24.21
CA VAL A 601 -23.97 21.39 -23.57
C VAL A 601 -25.11 22.41 -23.50
N PRO A 602 -24.96 23.59 -22.84
CA PRO A 602 -26.01 24.60 -22.86
C PRO A 602 -26.23 25.20 -24.25
N THR A 603 -25.21 25.26 -25.12
CA THR A 603 -25.35 25.71 -26.51
C THR A 603 -26.27 24.80 -27.32
N LEU A 604 -26.18 23.47 -27.15
CA LEU A 604 -27.10 22.50 -27.73
C LEU A 604 -28.52 22.63 -27.16
N ALA A 605 -28.64 22.88 -25.85
CA ALA A 605 -29.94 23.08 -25.22
C ALA A 605 -30.67 24.33 -25.74
N LEU A 606 -29.92 25.34 -26.20
CA LEU A 606 -30.43 26.55 -26.88
C LEU A 606 -30.63 26.38 -28.39
N ASP A 607 -30.55 25.15 -28.91
CA ASP A 607 -30.70 24.81 -30.33
C ASP A 607 -29.67 25.49 -31.26
N ARG A 608 -28.51 25.91 -30.72
CA ARG A 608 -27.40 26.50 -31.48
C ARG A 608 -26.45 25.40 -31.99
N VAL A 609 -26.99 24.48 -32.77
CA VAL A 609 -26.34 23.21 -33.15
C VAL A 609 -24.99 23.42 -33.86
N ASP A 610 -24.90 24.38 -34.78
CA ASP A 610 -23.66 24.65 -35.53
C ASP A 610 -22.54 25.23 -34.65
N GLU A 611 -22.92 26.04 -33.67
CA GLU A 611 -21.97 26.60 -32.71
C GLU A 611 -21.40 25.50 -31.82
N ALA A 612 -22.25 24.61 -31.30
CA ALA A 612 -21.83 23.46 -30.52
C ALA A 612 -20.91 22.51 -31.32
N ALA A 613 -21.25 22.23 -32.58
CA ALA A 613 -20.43 21.41 -33.47
C ALA A 613 -19.01 21.99 -33.63
N ARG A 614 -18.89 23.31 -33.82
CA ARG A 614 -17.60 23.99 -33.94
C ARG A 614 -16.80 23.90 -32.65
N LEU A 615 -17.43 24.15 -31.49
CA LEU A 615 -16.78 24.07 -30.19
C LEU A 615 -16.19 22.67 -29.92
N LEU A 616 -16.95 21.62 -30.23
CA LEU A 616 -16.54 20.24 -30.06
C LEU A 616 -15.45 19.84 -31.07
N GLY A 617 -15.55 20.30 -32.33
CA GLY A 617 -14.53 20.09 -33.35
C GLY A 617 -13.18 20.73 -33.00
N GLU A 618 -13.19 21.88 -32.31
CA GLU A 618 -11.96 22.51 -31.78
C GLU A 618 -11.43 21.80 -30.52
N ALA A 619 -12.27 21.13 -29.75
CA ALA A 619 -11.89 20.43 -28.52
C ALA A 619 -11.36 19.02 -28.77
N LEU A 620 -11.91 18.30 -29.75
CA LEU A 620 -11.62 16.88 -29.99
C LEU A 620 -10.13 16.58 -30.25
N PRO A 621 -9.40 17.31 -31.12
CA PRO A 621 -7.99 17.03 -31.36
C PRO A 621 -7.14 17.17 -30.09
N VAL A 622 -7.41 18.21 -29.29
CA VAL A 622 -6.71 18.44 -28.02
C VAL A 622 -7.03 17.34 -27.01
N MET A 623 -8.28 16.89 -26.94
CA MET A 623 -8.65 15.78 -26.05
C MET A 623 -8.06 14.45 -26.50
N ALA A 624 -7.94 14.21 -27.80
CA ALA A 624 -7.35 13.00 -28.35
C ALA A 624 -5.85 12.87 -28.03
N GLU A 625 -5.14 13.98 -27.84
CA GLU A 625 -3.76 13.99 -27.33
C GLU A 625 -3.67 13.63 -25.85
N THR A 626 -4.78 13.67 -25.10
CA THR A 626 -4.81 13.23 -23.70
C THR A 626 -4.84 11.70 -23.64
N LYS A 627 -4.02 11.10 -22.77
CA LYS A 627 -4.07 9.66 -22.45
C LYS A 627 -5.28 9.30 -21.58
N SER A 628 -6.43 9.90 -21.82
CA SER A 628 -7.64 9.74 -21.01
C SER A 628 -8.84 9.48 -21.92
N PRO A 629 -9.24 8.21 -22.11
CA PRO A 629 -10.27 7.84 -23.08
C PRO A 629 -11.63 8.44 -22.74
N GLY A 630 -11.90 8.72 -21.45
CA GLY A 630 -13.13 9.35 -21.00
C GLY A 630 -13.35 10.77 -21.54
N TYR A 631 -12.31 11.61 -21.59
CA TYR A 631 -12.47 12.95 -22.14
C TYR A 631 -12.76 12.93 -23.64
N VAL A 632 -12.13 12.02 -24.38
CA VAL A 632 -12.40 11.85 -25.82
C VAL A 632 -13.82 11.33 -26.04
N ALA A 633 -14.24 10.33 -25.25
CA ALA A 633 -15.58 9.77 -25.32
C ALA A 633 -16.66 10.82 -25.01
N ASP A 634 -16.47 11.68 -24.00
CA ASP A 634 -17.42 12.74 -23.66
C ASP A 634 -17.64 13.71 -24.84
N VAL A 635 -16.57 14.10 -25.55
CA VAL A 635 -16.68 14.96 -26.75
C VAL A 635 -17.40 14.23 -27.89
N LEU A 636 -17.09 12.96 -28.12
CA LEU A 636 -17.71 12.15 -29.17
C LEU A 636 -19.22 11.93 -28.92
N LEU A 637 -19.63 11.70 -27.67
CA LEU A 637 -21.04 11.59 -27.32
C LEU A 637 -21.81 12.90 -27.56
N LEU A 638 -21.19 14.06 -27.28
CA LEU A 638 -21.79 15.36 -27.59
C LEU A 638 -21.84 15.62 -29.10
N LEU A 639 -20.87 15.14 -29.88
CA LEU A 639 -20.92 15.17 -31.35
C LEU A 639 -22.02 14.24 -31.90
N ALA A 640 -22.29 13.12 -31.24
CA ALA A 640 -23.44 12.29 -31.57
C ALA A 640 -24.76 13.06 -31.31
N ASP A 641 -24.86 13.80 -30.20
CA ASP A 641 -26.04 14.64 -29.90
C ASP A 641 -26.23 15.75 -30.96
N VAL A 642 -25.14 16.36 -31.43
CA VAL A 642 -25.14 17.30 -32.58
C VAL A 642 -25.70 16.62 -33.84
N ALA A 643 -25.17 15.46 -34.20
CA ALA A 643 -25.59 14.71 -35.39
C ALA A 643 -27.07 14.30 -35.31
N ALA A 644 -27.52 13.87 -34.13
CA ALA A 644 -28.92 13.54 -33.86
C ALA A 644 -29.84 14.76 -34.09
N ARG A 645 -29.45 15.94 -33.60
CA ARG A 645 -30.20 17.21 -33.83
C ARG A 645 -30.23 17.63 -35.30
N ARG A 646 -29.21 17.29 -36.08
CA ARG A 646 -29.17 17.51 -37.54
C ARG A 646 -29.91 16.45 -38.36
N GLY A 647 -30.34 15.35 -37.74
CA GLY A 647 -30.95 14.21 -38.43
C GLY A 647 -29.93 13.31 -39.17
N GLU A 648 -28.65 13.41 -38.83
CA GLU A 648 -27.54 12.69 -39.46
C GLU A 648 -27.27 11.33 -38.78
N ARG A 649 -28.22 10.39 -38.89
CA ARG A 649 -28.17 9.10 -38.16
C ARG A 649 -26.87 8.30 -38.35
N ALA A 650 -26.26 8.33 -39.53
CA ALA A 650 -25.01 7.62 -39.77
C ALA A 650 -23.86 8.22 -38.94
N ALA A 651 -23.74 9.56 -38.93
CA ALA A 651 -22.72 10.26 -38.16
C ALA A 651 -22.94 10.10 -36.64
N GLU A 652 -24.20 10.12 -36.20
CA GLU A 652 -24.57 9.84 -34.81
C GLU A 652 -24.04 8.46 -34.37
N GLN A 653 -24.36 7.40 -35.11
CA GLN A 653 -23.89 6.05 -34.80
C GLN A 653 -22.36 5.92 -34.88
N ASP A 654 -21.72 6.58 -35.85
CA ASP A 654 -20.27 6.55 -35.99
C ASP A 654 -19.58 7.23 -34.80
N HIS A 655 -20.12 8.33 -34.30
CA HIS A 655 -19.61 9.00 -33.09
C HIS A 655 -19.80 8.15 -31.82
N VAL A 656 -20.96 7.50 -31.65
CA VAL A 656 -21.20 6.61 -30.52
C VAL A 656 -20.27 5.37 -30.57
N ARG A 657 -20.06 4.78 -31.76
CA ARG A 657 -19.08 3.70 -31.95
C ARG A 657 -17.66 4.15 -31.64
N ALA A 658 -17.24 5.29 -32.17
CA ALA A 658 -15.93 5.85 -31.88
C ALA A 658 -15.73 6.09 -30.37
N ALA A 659 -16.76 6.53 -29.65
CA ALA A 659 -16.71 6.71 -28.20
C ALA A 659 -16.53 5.39 -27.43
N ALA A 660 -17.04 4.27 -27.93
CA ALA A 660 -16.80 2.95 -27.34
C ALA A 660 -15.42 2.39 -27.70
N ASP A 661 -14.96 2.67 -28.92
CA ASP A 661 -13.64 2.26 -29.42
C ASP A 661 -12.50 2.93 -28.64
N THR A 662 -12.68 4.17 -28.13
CA THR A 662 -11.67 4.82 -27.29
C THR A 662 -11.41 4.08 -25.99
N TYR A 663 -12.46 3.63 -25.29
CA TYR A 663 -12.32 2.82 -24.07
C TYR A 663 -11.72 1.45 -24.39
N THR A 664 -12.21 0.79 -25.44
CA THR A 664 -11.73 -0.54 -25.85
C THR A 664 -10.26 -0.51 -26.22
N SER A 665 -9.81 0.50 -26.96
CA SER A 665 -8.41 0.68 -27.37
C SER A 665 -7.49 1.02 -26.19
N ALA A 666 -8.03 1.63 -25.14
CA ALA A 666 -7.32 1.89 -23.89
C ALA A 666 -7.31 0.68 -22.93
N GLY A 667 -8.00 -0.42 -23.28
CA GLY A 667 -8.16 -1.58 -22.39
C GLY A 667 -9.11 -1.31 -21.21
N GLU A 668 -9.91 -0.24 -21.27
CA GLU A 668 -10.87 0.13 -20.23
C GLU A 668 -12.26 -0.42 -20.55
N PRO A 669 -13.05 -0.84 -19.54
CA PRO A 669 -14.42 -1.29 -19.77
C PRO A 669 -15.30 -0.15 -20.27
N VAL A 670 -16.05 -0.40 -21.35
CA VAL A 670 -16.99 0.58 -21.91
C VAL A 670 -18.10 0.88 -20.88
N PRO A 671 -18.28 2.15 -20.45
CA PRO A 671 -19.28 2.51 -19.46
C PRO A 671 -20.72 2.26 -19.94
N ASP A 672 -21.64 1.96 -19.00
CA ASP A 672 -23.05 1.69 -19.32
C ASP A 672 -23.72 2.80 -20.13
N ARG A 673 -23.42 4.07 -19.84
CA ARG A 673 -23.95 5.22 -20.59
C ARG A 673 -23.62 5.17 -22.10
N VAL A 674 -22.47 4.59 -22.47
CA VAL A 674 -22.06 4.42 -23.87
C VAL A 674 -22.70 3.17 -24.45
N ARG A 675 -22.72 2.06 -23.68
CA ARG A 675 -23.36 0.80 -24.11
C ARG A 675 -24.85 0.97 -24.40
N SER A 676 -25.57 1.72 -23.58
CA SER A 676 -27.00 1.97 -23.79
C SER A 676 -27.25 2.69 -25.12
N ARG A 677 -26.43 3.70 -25.46
CA ARG A 677 -26.54 4.42 -26.73
C ARG A 677 -26.12 3.61 -27.95
N LEU A 678 -25.28 2.59 -27.79
CA LEU A 678 -24.95 1.64 -28.87
C LEU A 678 -26.07 0.65 -29.17
N ALA A 679 -26.96 0.42 -28.20
CA ALA A 679 -28.08 -0.51 -28.31
C ALA A 679 -29.35 0.13 -28.90
N GLU A 680 -29.40 1.47 -28.91
CA GLU A 680 -30.41 2.31 -29.57
C GLU A 680 -30.14 2.43 -31.08
#